data_AF-A0A1S1U2A6-F1
#
_entry.id   AF-A0A1S1U2A6-F1
#
_cell.length_a   1.000
_cell.length_b   1.000
_cell.length_c   1.000
_cell.angle_alpha   90.00
_cell.angle_beta   90.00
_cell.angle_gamma   90.00
#
_symmetry.space_group_name_H-M   'P 1'
#
loop_
_entity.id
_entity.type
_entity.pdbx_description
1 polymer ?
#
loop_
_entity_poly.entity_id
_entity_poly.type
_entity_poly.pdbx_seq_one_letter_code
_entity_poly.pdbx_strand_id
1 'polypeptide(L)'
;MTPAPLTAWRAIWLLTRLRLQRLLNVSGRGLAFKKTRQGRPATPGKKRGRWLLGVLLFLPMLFSFGTIARHGVLNMHCLLDQVAACQAQGSMQAGERLLAPVIAELIGHPFSTALAGGLALQLMLLWLVSVLLPLGMGELSKPDWDLEWLVTLPVDKATLLWARVLERTVVNPAGLLALWPSTTMIAWYSGQGWISPLSGLAASLLLLALAAMLRTLVDTGLRLSLSPARLGNLQALLSVAGVFPMYMGMSFGMGAGGFAHGWAAAMPAWSSWTPPGLLVRVLNAASLAAALLPACLLLAQVLLLMWLGMAMLRRQLRHGVVGAGQREASRKRSPAALPAGRWRARIGTVIQRRELTLLMRDRNFMVQTLLMPLLILGGQALFSGQARDLHTLLASPALLASTGFFLGSYVLMMSAFQTLNKEGGALWLLYTFPVSVEQALRQKAQLWGVLALLYPFILFAAALAWLPAWRWDMAGLMLLALAGIPLYSMIAVALGVFASDPLATEATAKIRPTYMYLYLLLTGLYLAALAAGSVVQQLVFVVLTLALALALWQKARDELPYLLDPAASPPARVSASDGLIAAMLFFILQTLALLLLKDAAGATLAHVAIAFGSAGALTYILVRLVYWRSKTAGVPRIGPAGRQAWRRGAAGALLAALFGIGYLAIVQACGWSPVRAPLSAGAGWDGVWLAGLTLLAAPLCEEFIFRGLIQGGLRRSLPAWQAIGIGAAIFAIVHPPVSMLPVFVLGLCAGAAYERSRSLLAPMLAHAGYNAAILAVQLYA
;
A
#
# COMPACT_ATOMS: atom_id res chain seq x y z
N MET A 1 -16.64 -26.30 -46.84
CA MET A 1 -15.27 -26.56 -46.36
C MET A 1 -15.26 -26.52 -44.84
N THR A 2 -15.24 -27.68 -44.18
CA THR A 2 -15.01 -27.72 -42.73
C THR A 2 -13.58 -27.29 -42.45
N PRO A 3 -13.34 -26.28 -41.59
CA PRO A 3 -11.98 -25.87 -41.27
C PRO A 3 -11.23 -27.07 -40.67
N ALA A 4 -9.99 -27.28 -41.10
CA ALA A 4 -9.12 -28.33 -40.56
C ALA A 4 -9.05 -28.22 -39.03
N PRO A 5 -9.06 -29.34 -38.29
CA PRO A 5 -8.96 -29.32 -36.84
C PRO A 5 -7.70 -28.58 -36.39
N LEU A 6 -7.83 -27.74 -35.36
CA LEU A 6 -6.71 -27.00 -34.81
C LEU A 6 -5.66 -27.98 -34.26
N THR A 7 -4.41 -27.82 -34.66
CA THR A 7 -3.31 -28.58 -34.07
C THR A 7 -3.15 -28.24 -32.58
N ALA A 8 -2.72 -29.20 -31.78
CA ALA A 8 -2.54 -29.03 -30.33
C ALA A 8 -1.66 -27.82 -29.99
N TRP A 9 -0.56 -27.64 -30.73
CA TRP A 9 0.34 -26.48 -30.57
C TRP A 9 -0.35 -25.15 -30.85
N ARG A 10 -1.16 -25.08 -31.92
CA ARG A 10 -1.88 -23.85 -32.28
C ARG A 10 -2.96 -23.52 -31.24
N ALA A 11 -3.62 -24.53 -30.69
CA ALA A 11 -4.57 -24.36 -29.59
C ALA A 11 -3.87 -23.83 -28.31
N ILE A 12 -2.75 -24.45 -27.91
CA ILE A 12 -1.93 -24.01 -26.77
C ILE A 12 -1.48 -22.56 -26.94
N TRP A 13 -0.94 -22.21 -28.12
CA TRP A 13 -0.49 -20.86 -28.43
C TRP A 13 -1.64 -19.84 -28.36
N LEU A 14 -2.80 -20.15 -28.94
CA LEU A 14 -3.95 -19.24 -28.93
C LEU A 14 -4.49 -19.01 -27.52
N LEU A 15 -4.57 -20.06 -26.69
CA LEU A 15 -5.01 -19.96 -25.30
C LEU A 15 -4.02 -19.15 -24.46
N THR A 16 -2.73 -19.46 -24.57
CA THR A 16 -1.65 -18.74 -23.88
C THR A 16 -1.64 -17.27 -24.30
N ARG A 17 -1.76 -16.99 -25.60
CA ARG A 17 -1.83 -15.62 -26.14
C ARG A 17 -3.06 -14.87 -25.64
N LEU A 18 -4.23 -15.49 -25.63
CA LEU A 18 -5.47 -14.88 -25.14
C LEU A 18 -5.35 -14.51 -23.66
N ARG A 19 -4.77 -15.40 -22.85
CA ARG A 19 -4.52 -15.16 -21.43
C ARG A 19 -3.47 -14.09 -21.18
N LEU A 20 -2.32 -14.14 -21.87
CA LEU A 20 -1.32 -13.09 -21.85
C LEU A 20 -1.91 -11.73 -22.25
N GLN A 21 -2.73 -11.69 -23.30
CA GLN A 21 -3.43 -10.46 -23.69
C GLN A 21 -4.41 -9.99 -22.62
N ARG A 22 -5.15 -10.90 -21.99
CA ARG A 22 -6.04 -10.56 -20.86
C ARG A 22 -5.25 -9.98 -19.70
N LEU A 23 -4.14 -10.60 -19.32
CA LEU A 23 -3.27 -10.09 -18.26
C LEU A 23 -2.69 -8.74 -18.63
N LEU A 24 -2.16 -8.56 -19.84
CA LEU A 24 -1.71 -7.24 -20.32
C LEU A 24 -2.84 -6.21 -20.32
N ASN A 25 -4.09 -6.61 -20.60
CA ASN A 25 -5.25 -5.72 -20.51
C ASN A 25 -5.59 -5.37 -19.05
N VAL A 26 -5.48 -6.33 -18.13
CA VAL A 26 -5.71 -6.17 -16.68
C VAL A 26 -4.60 -5.34 -16.01
N SER A 27 -3.33 -5.65 -16.30
CA SER A 27 -2.11 -4.96 -15.90
C SER A 27 -1.96 -3.58 -16.55
N GLY A 28 -2.84 -3.25 -17.50
CA GLY A 28 -2.94 -1.94 -18.12
C GLY A 28 -2.35 -1.88 -19.52
N ARG A 29 -3.20 -2.03 -20.55
CA ARG A 29 -2.89 -1.48 -21.88
C ARG A 29 -2.87 0.05 -21.80
N GLY A 30 -1.67 0.60 -21.64
CA GLY A 30 -1.35 2.01 -21.82
C GLY A 30 -0.59 2.34 -23.11
N LEU A 31 -0.01 1.34 -23.79
CA LEU A 31 0.85 1.57 -24.97
C LEU A 31 0.09 1.61 -26.31
N ALA A 32 -1.23 1.46 -26.32
CA ALA A 32 -2.01 1.51 -27.55
C ALA A 32 -2.52 2.93 -27.85
N PHE A 33 -1.81 3.66 -28.72
CA PHE A 33 -2.26 4.91 -29.35
C PHE A 33 -3.40 4.71 -30.39
N LYS A 34 -4.27 3.70 -30.22
CA LYS A 34 -5.40 3.53 -31.16
C LYS A 34 -6.60 4.36 -30.70
N LYS A 35 -6.87 5.42 -31.48
CA LYS A 35 -8.14 6.16 -31.51
C LYS A 35 -9.27 5.15 -31.71
N THR A 36 -10.04 4.87 -30.66
CA THR A 36 -11.19 3.97 -30.75
C THR A 36 -12.32 4.73 -31.47
N ARG A 37 -12.77 4.20 -32.62
CA ARG A 37 -13.95 4.69 -33.37
C ARG A 37 -15.19 4.60 -32.48
N GLN A 38 -16.09 5.57 -32.64
CA GLN A 38 -17.35 5.72 -31.91
C GLN A 38 -18.22 4.45 -32.04
N GLY A 39 -18.25 3.63 -30.98
CA GLY A 39 -19.33 2.69 -30.70
C GLY A 39 -20.14 3.22 -29.52
N ARG A 40 -21.47 3.07 -29.56
CA ARG A 40 -22.41 3.51 -28.51
C ARG A 40 -21.87 3.21 -27.10
N PRO A 41 -21.67 4.21 -26.22
CA PRO A 41 -21.08 3.97 -24.92
C PRO A 41 -22.17 3.58 -23.92
N ALA A 42 -22.34 2.28 -23.67
CA ALA A 42 -22.73 1.86 -22.33
C ALA A 42 -21.45 1.90 -21.48
N THR A 43 -21.29 3.02 -20.76
CA THR A 43 -20.13 3.41 -19.92
C THR A 43 -18.88 3.94 -20.66
N PRO A 44 -18.50 5.22 -20.48
CA PRO A 44 -17.13 5.64 -20.71
C PRO A 44 -16.28 5.11 -19.56
N GLY A 45 -15.80 3.87 -19.69
CA GLY A 45 -14.82 3.32 -18.75
C GLY A 45 -13.62 4.27 -18.68
N LYS A 46 -13.41 4.91 -17.51
CA LYS A 46 -12.24 5.73 -17.15
C LYS A 46 -10.98 4.86 -17.12
N LYS A 47 -10.57 4.30 -18.28
CA LYS A 47 -9.48 3.32 -18.44
C LYS A 47 -8.11 3.96 -18.75
N ARG A 48 -7.98 5.28 -18.74
CA ARG A 48 -6.72 5.96 -19.11
C ARG A 48 -5.94 6.35 -17.86
N GLY A 49 -4.95 5.53 -17.48
CA GLY A 49 -4.00 5.84 -16.39
C GLY A 49 -3.46 4.64 -15.61
N ARG A 50 -4.05 3.44 -15.73
CA ARG A 50 -3.63 2.25 -14.95
C ARG A 50 -2.20 1.76 -15.25
N TRP A 51 -1.68 2.02 -16.46
CA TRP A 51 -0.32 1.62 -16.86
C TRP A 51 0.77 2.37 -16.09
N LEU A 52 0.61 3.68 -15.89
CA LEU A 52 1.59 4.51 -15.18
C LEU A 52 1.84 3.96 -13.78
N LEU A 53 0.78 3.56 -13.08
CA LEU A 53 0.88 2.95 -11.76
C LEU A 53 1.61 1.59 -11.81
N GLY A 54 1.31 0.77 -12.82
CA GLY A 54 1.97 -0.54 -13.00
C GLY A 54 3.48 -0.42 -13.23
N VAL A 55 3.91 0.53 -14.08
CA VAL A 55 5.34 0.78 -14.34
C VAL A 55 6.03 1.41 -13.13
N LEU A 56 5.38 2.38 -12.48
CA LEU A 56 5.91 3.09 -11.32
C LEU A 56 6.07 2.18 -10.09
N LEU A 57 5.37 1.03 -10.05
CA LEU A 57 5.53 0.02 -9.00
C LEU A 57 6.48 -1.12 -9.43
N PHE A 58 6.38 -1.60 -10.67
CA PHE A 58 7.18 -2.73 -11.13
C PHE A 58 8.68 -2.42 -11.14
N LEU A 59 9.08 -1.22 -11.58
CA LEU A 59 10.50 -0.84 -11.65
C LEU A 59 11.16 -0.75 -10.26
N PRO A 60 10.58 -0.03 -9.26
CA PRO A 60 11.12 -0.04 -7.90
C PRO A 60 11.10 -1.42 -7.25
N MET A 61 10.09 -2.25 -7.52
CA MET A 61 10.07 -3.63 -7.02
C MET A 61 11.20 -4.45 -7.62
N LEU A 62 11.37 -4.42 -8.95
CA LEU A 62 12.46 -5.14 -9.61
C LEU A 62 13.83 -4.67 -9.11
N PHE A 63 14.00 -3.36 -8.92
CA PHE A 63 15.20 -2.79 -8.32
C PHE A 63 15.41 -3.30 -6.89
N SER A 64 14.39 -3.23 -6.02
CA SER A 64 14.48 -3.67 -4.62
C SER A 64 14.78 -5.17 -4.50
N PHE A 65 14.09 -6.03 -5.26
CA PHE A 65 14.38 -7.46 -5.29
C PHE A 65 15.76 -7.75 -5.88
N GLY A 66 16.21 -6.98 -6.88
CA GLY A 66 17.57 -7.05 -7.42
C GLY A 66 18.63 -6.68 -6.40
N THR A 67 18.42 -5.62 -5.61
CA THR A 67 19.30 -5.22 -4.51
C THR A 67 19.36 -6.29 -3.42
N ILE A 68 18.20 -6.84 -3.02
CA ILE A 68 18.13 -7.93 -2.03
C ILE A 68 18.84 -9.18 -2.55
N ALA A 69 18.64 -9.55 -3.82
CA ALA A 69 19.33 -10.68 -4.45
C ALA A 69 20.85 -10.47 -4.49
N ARG A 70 21.30 -9.26 -4.86
CA ARG A 70 22.73 -8.89 -4.88
C ARG A 70 23.34 -9.04 -3.49
N HIS A 71 22.73 -8.43 -2.47
CA HIS A 71 23.19 -8.56 -1.10
C HIS A 71 23.14 -10.00 -0.61
N GLY A 72 22.13 -10.77 -1.02
CA GLY A 72 22.01 -12.20 -0.70
C GLY A 72 23.24 -13.01 -1.09
N VAL A 73 23.67 -12.88 -2.35
CA VAL A 73 24.87 -13.59 -2.85
C VAL A 73 26.12 -13.14 -2.09
N LEU A 74 26.32 -11.82 -1.94
CA LEU A 74 27.51 -11.27 -1.30
C LEU A 74 27.59 -11.60 0.19
N ASN A 75 26.48 -11.51 0.93
CA ASN A 75 26.43 -11.85 2.35
C ASN A 75 26.73 -13.33 2.57
N MET A 76 26.18 -14.22 1.74
CA MET A 76 26.46 -15.65 1.83
C MET A 76 27.92 -15.95 1.51
N HIS A 77 28.51 -15.33 0.49
CA HIS A 77 29.94 -15.49 0.18
C HIS A 77 30.82 -15.04 1.36
N CYS A 78 30.61 -13.82 1.86
CA CYS A 78 31.36 -13.29 3.00
C CYS A 78 31.30 -14.19 4.25
N LEU A 79 30.14 -14.76 4.55
CA LEU A 79 29.91 -15.53 5.78
C LEU A 79 30.27 -17.01 5.65
N LEU A 80 29.89 -17.66 4.55
CA LEU A 80 30.10 -19.09 4.34
C LEU A 80 31.55 -19.39 3.94
N ASP A 81 32.19 -18.48 3.19
CA ASP A 81 33.58 -18.63 2.74
C ASP A 81 34.57 -17.93 3.68
N GLN A 82 34.09 -17.34 4.79
CA GLN A 82 34.92 -16.70 5.82
C GLN A 82 35.89 -15.65 5.26
N VAL A 83 35.44 -14.84 4.29
CA VAL A 83 36.29 -13.88 3.59
C VAL A 83 36.81 -12.82 4.56
N ALA A 84 38.13 -12.76 4.74
CA ALA A 84 38.79 -11.90 5.74
C ALA A 84 38.43 -10.40 5.57
N ALA A 85 38.29 -9.94 4.31
CA ALA A 85 37.88 -8.57 4.00
C ALA A 85 36.47 -8.22 4.54
N CYS A 86 35.58 -9.20 4.64
CA CYS A 86 34.22 -9.02 5.19
C CYS A 86 34.19 -9.11 6.73
N GLN A 87 35.17 -9.79 7.35
CA GLN A 87 35.22 -9.98 8.81
C GLN A 87 35.78 -8.77 9.56
N ALA A 88 36.64 -7.97 8.92
CA ALA A 88 37.32 -6.84 9.56
C ALA A 88 36.40 -5.67 9.97
N GLN A 89 35.20 -5.55 9.38
CA GLN A 89 34.26 -4.46 9.69
C GLN A 89 32.82 -4.98 9.66
N GLY A 90 32.27 -5.29 10.84
CA GLY A 90 30.90 -5.77 10.97
C GLY A 90 29.89 -4.80 10.35
N SER A 91 29.29 -5.22 9.23
CA SER A 91 28.19 -4.59 8.46
C SER A 91 28.60 -4.06 7.07
N MET A 92 28.06 -4.73 6.04
CA MET A 92 28.14 -4.38 4.62
C MET A 92 27.25 -3.15 4.25
N GLN A 93 27.14 -2.16 5.13
CA GLN A 93 26.73 -0.80 4.77
C GLN A 93 27.92 0.05 4.29
N ALA A 94 29.12 -0.52 4.28
CA ALA A 94 30.31 0.04 3.64
C ALA A 94 30.08 0.24 2.13
N GLY A 95 30.32 1.46 1.63
CA GLY A 95 30.04 1.86 0.24
C GLY A 95 30.77 1.03 -0.83
N GLU A 96 30.33 1.17 -2.10
CA GLU A 96 30.76 0.35 -3.25
C GLU A 96 32.29 0.15 -3.41
N ARG A 97 33.10 1.11 -2.97
CA ARG A 97 34.57 1.03 -3.06
C ARG A 97 35.18 -0.09 -2.20
N LEU A 98 34.53 -0.48 -1.11
CA LEU A 98 35.02 -1.51 -0.17
C LEU A 98 34.64 -2.93 -0.61
N LEU A 99 33.60 -3.07 -1.44
CA LEU A 99 33.12 -4.35 -1.97
C LEU A 99 33.80 -4.79 -3.27
N ALA A 100 34.51 -3.88 -3.94
CA ALA A 100 35.19 -4.15 -5.21
C ALA A 100 36.15 -5.37 -5.17
N PRO A 101 37.05 -5.53 -4.18
CA PRO A 101 37.96 -6.70 -4.16
C PRO A 101 37.22 -8.02 -3.91
N VAL A 102 36.21 -8.03 -3.03
CA VAL A 102 35.39 -9.22 -2.74
C VAL A 102 34.60 -9.66 -3.99
N ILE A 103 34.07 -8.69 -4.73
CA ILE A 103 33.36 -8.96 -5.99
C ILE A 103 34.30 -9.52 -7.05
N ALA A 104 35.53 -8.98 -7.14
CA ALA A 104 36.53 -9.47 -8.10
C ALA A 104 36.95 -10.92 -7.80
N GLU A 105 37.15 -11.25 -6.52
CA GLU A 105 37.44 -12.62 -6.07
C GLU A 105 36.30 -13.59 -6.40
N LEU A 106 35.05 -13.21 -6.08
CA LEU A 106 33.87 -14.02 -6.34
C LEU A 106 33.64 -14.30 -7.84
N ILE A 107 33.95 -13.34 -8.72
CA ILE A 107 33.83 -13.51 -10.17
C ILE A 107 35.00 -14.35 -10.73
N GLY A 108 36.18 -14.26 -10.11
CA GLY A 108 37.39 -14.93 -10.58
C GLY A 108 37.45 -16.43 -10.28
N HIS A 109 36.66 -16.92 -9.33
CA HIS A 109 36.70 -18.32 -8.86
C HIS A 109 35.32 -18.99 -8.89
N PRO A 110 35.26 -20.33 -9.09
CA PRO A 110 34.00 -21.07 -8.95
C PRO A 110 33.50 -20.98 -7.51
N PHE A 111 32.17 -21.04 -7.34
CA PHE A 111 31.58 -20.95 -6.01
C PHE A 111 32.02 -22.15 -5.16
N SER A 112 32.29 -21.88 -3.88
CA SER A 112 32.54 -22.94 -2.92
C SER A 112 31.33 -23.87 -2.80
N THR A 113 31.55 -25.08 -2.29
CA THR A 113 30.45 -26.04 -2.05
C THR A 113 29.43 -25.50 -1.03
N ALA A 114 29.90 -24.75 -0.03
CA ALA A 114 29.05 -24.10 0.97
C ALA A 114 28.20 -22.99 0.35
N LEU A 115 28.80 -22.11 -0.45
CA LEU A 115 28.09 -21.03 -1.16
C LEU A 115 27.08 -21.59 -2.15
N ALA A 116 27.46 -22.60 -2.94
CA ALA A 116 26.55 -23.26 -3.87
C ALA A 116 25.37 -23.94 -3.14
N GLY A 117 25.61 -24.56 -1.98
CA GLY A 117 24.57 -25.12 -1.12
C GLY A 117 23.62 -24.07 -0.54
N GLY A 118 24.16 -22.94 -0.08
CA GLY A 118 23.38 -21.80 0.41
C GLY A 118 22.50 -21.17 -0.69
N LEU A 119 23.06 -20.96 -1.88
CA LEU A 119 22.31 -20.46 -3.04
C LEU A 119 21.22 -21.45 -3.49
N ALA A 120 21.49 -22.76 -3.43
CA ALA A 120 20.49 -23.79 -3.73
C ALA A 120 19.32 -23.76 -2.74
N LEU A 121 19.62 -23.60 -1.44
CA LEU A 121 18.59 -23.40 -0.40
C LEU A 121 17.78 -22.12 -0.67
N GLN A 122 18.43 -21.00 -0.97
CA GLN A 122 17.75 -19.75 -1.26
C GLN A 122 16.80 -19.89 -2.46
N LEU A 123 17.27 -20.48 -3.57
CA LEU A 123 16.43 -20.72 -4.75
C LEU A 123 15.28 -21.69 -4.45
N MET A 124 15.49 -22.71 -3.62
CA MET A 124 14.44 -23.62 -3.17
C MET A 124 13.35 -22.88 -2.37
N LEU A 125 13.74 -21.99 -1.46
CA LEU A 125 12.82 -21.16 -0.68
C LEU A 125 12.03 -20.20 -1.59
N LEU A 126 12.70 -19.51 -2.51
CA LEU A 126 12.05 -18.61 -3.47
C LEU A 126 11.14 -19.37 -4.46
N TRP A 127 11.50 -20.60 -4.82
CA TRP A 127 10.64 -21.49 -5.60
C TRP A 127 9.39 -21.88 -4.80
N LEU A 128 9.52 -22.22 -3.51
CA LEU A 128 8.37 -22.46 -2.64
C LEU A 128 7.46 -21.22 -2.55
N VAL A 129 8.03 -20.00 -2.45
CA VAL A 129 7.25 -18.75 -2.50
C VAL A 129 6.44 -18.65 -3.81
N SER A 130 7.05 -19.00 -4.95
CA SER A 130 6.39 -18.97 -6.26
C SER A 130 5.19 -19.94 -6.37
N VAL A 131 5.10 -20.94 -5.50
CA VAL A 131 4.00 -21.91 -5.39
C VAL A 131 3.00 -21.50 -4.31
N LEU A 132 3.48 -21.29 -3.08
CA LEU A 132 2.65 -21.13 -1.89
C LEU A 132 1.95 -19.77 -1.85
N LEU A 133 2.63 -18.69 -2.25
CA LEU A 133 2.05 -17.35 -2.20
C LEU A 133 0.85 -17.21 -3.15
N PRO A 134 0.92 -17.62 -4.45
CA PRO A 134 -0.25 -17.56 -5.32
C PRO A 134 -1.38 -18.51 -4.92
N LEU A 135 -1.08 -19.64 -4.28
CA LEU A 135 -2.10 -20.56 -3.75
C LEU A 135 -2.78 -19.98 -2.50
N GLY A 136 -2.01 -19.40 -1.59
CA GLY A 136 -2.51 -18.79 -0.36
C GLY A 136 -3.31 -17.51 -0.60
N MET A 137 -2.95 -16.71 -1.60
CA MET A 137 -3.64 -15.47 -1.97
C MET A 137 -4.79 -15.66 -2.96
N GLY A 138 -4.91 -16.84 -3.59
CA GLY A 138 -5.97 -17.16 -4.56
C GLY A 138 -7.34 -17.40 -3.91
N GLU A 139 -8.33 -17.89 -4.67
CA GLU A 139 -9.59 -18.38 -4.11
C GLU A 139 -9.77 -19.86 -4.48
N LEU A 140 -9.13 -20.77 -3.73
CA LEU A 140 -9.16 -22.22 -4.03
C LEU A 140 -10.59 -22.79 -3.98
N SER A 141 -11.48 -22.14 -3.24
CA SER A 141 -12.88 -22.55 -3.08
C SER A 141 -13.81 -22.08 -4.20
N LYS A 142 -13.41 -21.12 -5.05
CA LYS A 142 -14.26 -20.62 -6.14
C LYS A 142 -13.87 -21.26 -7.48
N PRO A 143 -14.86 -21.58 -8.34
CA PRO A 143 -14.57 -22.05 -9.68
C PRO A 143 -13.77 -21.04 -10.48
N ASP A 144 -12.63 -21.50 -11.00
CA ASP A 144 -12.00 -20.91 -12.16
C ASP A 144 -12.95 -21.14 -13.35
N TRP A 145 -13.78 -20.13 -13.64
CA TRP A 145 -14.85 -20.18 -14.65
C TRP A 145 -14.36 -20.55 -16.05
N ASP A 146 -13.07 -20.39 -16.29
CA ASP A 146 -12.41 -20.67 -17.56
C ASP A 146 -12.32 -22.17 -17.82
N LEU A 147 -12.03 -23.01 -16.83
CA LEU A 147 -11.79 -24.43 -17.10
C LEU A 147 -13.08 -25.14 -17.53
N GLU A 148 -14.20 -24.80 -16.89
CA GLU A 148 -15.52 -25.32 -17.23
C GLU A 148 -15.93 -24.90 -18.65
N TRP A 149 -15.61 -23.67 -19.05
CA TRP A 149 -15.82 -23.17 -20.41
C TRP A 149 -14.82 -23.78 -21.42
N LEU A 150 -13.54 -23.89 -21.08
CA LEU A 150 -12.49 -24.40 -21.97
C LEU A 150 -12.73 -25.86 -22.36
N VAL A 151 -13.31 -26.66 -21.47
CA VAL A 151 -13.69 -28.06 -21.74
C VAL A 151 -14.84 -28.17 -22.74
N THR A 152 -15.61 -27.10 -22.98
CA THR A 152 -16.63 -27.07 -24.04
C THR A 152 -16.05 -26.82 -25.44
N LEU A 153 -14.77 -26.42 -25.53
CA LEU A 153 -14.10 -26.24 -26.82
C LEU A 153 -13.77 -27.61 -27.43
N PRO A 154 -13.77 -27.73 -28.77
CA PRO A 154 -13.44 -28.97 -29.48
C PRO A 154 -11.91 -29.22 -29.47
N VAL A 155 -11.31 -29.26 -28.29
CA VAL A 155 -9.89 -29.51 -28.05
C VAL A 155 -9.76 -30.64 -27.05
N ASP A 156 -8.80 -31.54 -27.24
CA ASP A 156 -8.59 -32.65 -26.32
C ASP A 156 -8.17 -32.15 -24.93
N LYS A 157 -8.60 -32.89 -23.90
CA LYS A 157 -8.34 -32.54 -22.49
C LYS A 157 -6.83 -32.45 -22.18
N ALA A 158 -6.00 -33.26 -22.83
CA ALA A 158 -4.56 -33.26 -22.57
C ALA A 158 -3.90 -31.96 -23.06
N THR A 159 -4.27 -31.49 -24.26
CA THR A 159 -3.84 -30.21 -24.82
C THR A 159 -4.28 -29.04 -23.95
N LEU A 160 -5.51 -29.07 -23.42
CA LEU A 160 -6.00 -28.04 -22.49
C LEU A 160 -5.18 -27.98 -21.19
N LEU A 161 -4.84 -29.15 -20.62
CA LEU A 161 -4.03 -29.21 -19.40
C LEU A 161 -2.59 -28.72 -19.64
N TRP A 162 -1.97 -29.12 -20.74
CA TRP A 162 -0.65 -28.61 -21.13
C TRP A 162 -0.66 -27.11 -21.40
N ALA A 163 -1.69 -26.60 -22.09
CA ALA A 163 -1.87 -25.17 -22.30
C ALA A 163 -1.91 -24.41 -20.97
N ARG A 164 -2.65 -24.94 -19.98
CA ARG A 164 -2.81 -24.31 -18.66
C ARG A 164 -1.51 -24.29 -17.86
N VAL A 165 -0.74 -25.38 -17.87
CA VAL A 165 0.55 -25.41 -17.17
C VAL A 165 1.54 -24.46 -17.83
N LEU A 166 1.68 -24.50 -19.15
CA LEU A 166 2.58 -23.61 -19.90
C LEU A 166 2.21 -22.13 -19.72
N GLU A 167 0.93 -21.82 -19.72
CA GLU A 167 0.43 -20.48 -19.41
C GLU A 167 0.88 -20.05 -18.00
N ARG A 168 0.63 -20.88 -16.98
CA ARG A 168 0.96 -20.57 -15.58
C ARG A 168 2.47 -20.48 -15.33
N THR A 169 3.30 -21.12 -16.15
CA THR A 169 4.76 -20.97 -16.11
C THR A 169 5.18 -19.55 -16.45
N VAL A 170 4.61 -18.98 -17.52
CA VAL A 170 4.96 -17.63 -18.00
C VAL A 170 4.20 -16.56 -17.19
N VAL A 171 2.99 -16.87 -16.74
CA VAL A 171 2.13 -15.98 -15.95
C VAL A 171 2.26 -16.29 -14.47
N ASN A 172 3.41 -15.93 -13.89
CA ASN A 172 3.61 -15.96 -12.45
C ASN A 172 4.38 -14.71 -11.99
N PRO A 173 3.71 -13.56 -11.80
CA PRO A 173 4.40 -12.31 -11.45
C PRO A 173 5.14 -12.40 -10.12
N ALA A 174 4.57 -13.07 -9.12
CA ALA A 174 5.23 -13.29 -7.83
C ALA A 174 6.48 -14.18 -7.97
N GLY A 175 6.37 -15.27 -8.74
CA GLY A 175 7.48 -16.16 -9.01
C GLY A 175 8.60 -15.50 -9.84
N LEU A 176 8.25 -14.72 -10.86
CA LEU A 176 9.21 -13.97 -11.67
C LEU A 176 9.95 -12.93 -10.82
N LEU A 177 9.25 -12.16 -9.99
CA LEU A 177 9.88 -11.18 -9.09
C LEU A 177 10.79 -11.83 -8.05
N ALA A 178 10.47 -13.03 -7.58
CA ALA A 178 11.28 -13.76 -6.60
C ALA A 178 12.52 -14.42 -7.23
N LEU A 179 12.35 -15.15 -8.34
CA LEU A 179 13.40 -16.01 -8.91
C LEU A 179 14.29 -15.29 -9.93
N TRP A 180 13.73 -14.40 -10.76
CA TRP A 180 14.49 -13.80 -11.86
C TRP A 180 15.64 -12.93 -11.37
N PRO A 181 15.47 -12.00 -10.41
CA PRO A 181 16.58 -11.22 -9.89
C PRO A 181 17.66 -12.10 -9.24
N SER A 182 17.26 -13.11 -8.48
CA SER A 182 18.18 -14.03 -7.78
C SER A 182 19.02 -14.86 -8.76
N THR A 183 18.39 -15.48 -9.76
CA THR A 183 19.09 -16.25 -10.80
C THR A 183 19.95 -15.36 -11.70
N THR A 184 19.53 -14.13 -11.98
CA THR A 184 20.36 -13.15 -12.70
C THR A 184 21.58 -12.72 -11.90
N MET A 185 21.47 -12.48 -10.59
CA MET A 185 22.63 -12.16 -9.76
C MET A 185 23.60 -13.35 -9.63
N ILE A 186 23.09 -14.57 -9.51
CA ILE A 186 23.92 -15.79 -9.52
C ILE A 186 24.70 -15.91 -10.84
N ALA A 187 24.03 -15.71 -11.98
CA ALA A 187 24.68 -15.73 -13.30
C ALA A 187 25.71 -14.59 -13.47
N TRP A 188 25.39 -13.39 -12.95
CA TRP A 188 26.27 -12.23 -12.99
C TRP A 188 27.57 -12.47 -12.24
N TYR A 189 27.47 -12.95 -10.99
CA TYR A 189 28.64 -13.29 -10.17
C TYR A 189 29.34 -14.58 -10.61
N SER A 190 28.74 -15.36 -11.51
CA SER A 190 29.41 -16.49 -12.19
C SER A 190 30.19 -16.07 -13.45
N GLY A 191 30.32 -14.77 -13.73
CA GLY A 191 31.13 -14.25 -14.84
C GLY A 191 30.41 -14.16 -16.20
N GLN A 192 29.09 -14.32 -16.28
CA GLN A 192 28.34 -14.29 -17.55
C GLN A 192 28.07 -12.86 -18.09
N GLY A 193 28.41 -11.81 -17.33
CA GLY A 193 28.25 -10.41 -17.74
C GLY A 193 26.83 -10.06 -18.18
N TRP A 194 26.68 -9.37 -19.32
CA TRP A 194 25.38 -8.91 -19.84
C TRP A 194 24.44 -10.03 -20.33
N ILE A 195 24.90 -11.28 -20.41
CA ILE A 195 24.04 -12.44 -20.75
C ILE A 195 23.22 -12.90 -19.53
N SER A 196 23.66 -12.55 -18.32
CA SER A 196 23.06 -12.95 -17.04
C SER A 196 21.54 -12.74 -16.91
N PRO A 197 20.94 -11.64 -17.42
CA PRO A 197 19.48 -11.46 -17.38
C PRO A 197 18.73 -12.49 -18.23
N LEU A 198 19.30 -12.91 -19.37
CA LEU A 198 18.70 -13.88 -20.29
C LEU A 198 18.86 -15.31 -19.76
N SER A 199 20.07 -15.68 -19.33
CA SER A 199 20.32 -16.99 -18.74
C SER A 199 19.57 -17.17 -17.42
N GLY A 200 19.52 -16.13 -16.58
CA GLY A 200 18.70 -16.10 -15.36
C GLY A 200 17.20 -16.23 -15.64
N LEU A 201 16.68 -15.59 -16.69
CA LEU A 201 15.28 -15.76 -17.10
C LEU A 201 14.99 -17.20 -17.53
N ALA A 202 15.84 -17.79 -18.38
CA ALA A 202 15.69 -19.17 -18.82
C ALA A 202 15.71 -20.16 -17.64
N ALA A 203 16.66 -19.96 -16.72
CA ALA A 203 16.77 -20.73 -15.49
C ALA A 203 15.51 -20.60 -14.61
N SER A 204 15.01 -19.37 -14.44
CA SER A 204 13.78 -19.10 -13.70
C SER A 204 12.56 -19.80 -14.31
N LEU A 205 12.42 -19.80 -15.64
CA LEU A 205 11.30 -20.45 -16.32
C LEU A 205 11.25 -21.96 -16.11
N LEU A 206 12.40 -22.63 -15.98
CA LEU A 206 12.46 -24.06 -15.65
C LEU A 206 11.89 -24.35 -14.26
N LEU A 207 12.27 -23.57 -13.25
CA LEU A 207 11.72 -23.69 -11.90
C LEU A 207 10.24 -23.29 -11.85
N LEU A 208 9.86 -22.25 -12.58
CA LEU A 208 8.46 -21.82 -12.67
C LEU A 208 7.57 -22.84 -13.36
N ALA A 209 8.10 -23.66 -14.27
CA ALA A 209 7.34 -24.76 -14.88
C ALA A 209 6.94 -25.81 -13.83
N LEU A 210 7.89 -26.18 -12.97
CA LEU A 210 7.61 -27.07 -11.83
C LEU A 210 6.62 -26.44 -10.85
N ALA A 211 6.76 -25.14 -10.58
CA ALA A 211 5.83 -24.40 -9.72
C ALA A 211 4.40 -24.37 -10.32
N ALA A 212 4.28 -24.13 -11.62
CA ALA A 212 3.02 -24.12 -12.35
C ALA A 212 2.33 -25.49 -12.35
N MET A 213 3.10 -26.57 -12.50
CA MET A 213 2.59 -27.94 -12.41
C MET A 213 2.01 -28.22 -11.03
N LEU A 214 2.80 -27.97 -9.97
CA LEU A 214 2.37 -28.21 -8.59
C LEU A 214 1.15 -27.35 -8.22
N ARG A 215 1.16 -26.08 -8.62
CA ARG A 215 0.01 -25.18 -8.44
C ARG A 215 -1.24 -25.73 -9.13
N THR A 216 -1.11 -26.28 -10.33
CA THR A 216 -2.24 -26.84 -11.08
C THR A 216 -2.75 -28.14 -10.46
N LEU A 217 -1.87 -28.99 -9.94
CA LEU A 217 -2.24 -30.17 -9.16
C LEU A 217 -3.05 -29.82 -7.90
N VAL A 218 -2.64 -28.78 -7.17
CA VAL A 218 -3.36 -28.34 -5.97
C VAL A 218 -4.69 -27.69 -6.34
N ASP A 219 -4.66 -26.68 -7.21
CA ASP A 219 -5.80 -25.84 -7.54
C ASP A 219 -6.89 -26.56 -8.35
N THR A 220 -6.49 -27.33 -9.37
CA THR A 220 -7.44 -28.07 -10.22
C THR A 220 -7.72 -29.46 -9.69
N GLY A 221 -6.69 -30.15 -9.19
CA GLY A 221 -6.78 -31.54 -8.76
C GLY A 221 -7.49 -31.73 -7.41
N LEU A 222 -7.08 -31.00 -6.37
CA LEU A 222 -7.68 -31.15 -5.04
C LEU A 222 -9.09 -30.54 -4.95
N ARG A 223 -9.43 -29.61 -5.84
CA ARG A 223 -10.77 -29.01 -5.89
C ARG A 223 -11.88 -30.04 -6.13
N LEU A 224 -11.59 -31.10 -6.89
CA LEU A 224 -12.56 -32.16 -7.18
C LEU A 224 -12.67 -33.20 -6.05
N SER A 225 -11.68 -33.29 -5.18
CA SER A 225 -11.64 -34.28 -4.09
C SER A 225 -12.02 -33.71 -2.72
N LEU A 226 -11.91 -32.40 -2.52
CA LEU A 226 -12.15 -31.73 -1.24
C LEU A 226 -13.40 -30.84 -1.27
N SER A 227 -14.10 -30.76 -0.14
CA SER A 227 -15.21 -29.82 0.02
C SER A 227 -14.73 -28.37 0.09
N PRO A 228 -15.56 -27.37 -0.26
CA PRO A 228 -15.18 -25.95 -0.21
C PRO A 228 -14.62 -25.50 1.15
N ALA A 229 -15.14 -26.03 2.26
CA ALA A 229 -14.63 -25.74 3.60
C ALA A 229 -13.21 -26.31 3.84
N ARG A 230 -12.91 -27.51 3.33
CA ARG A 230 -11.57 -28.11 3.41
C ARG A 230 -10.58 -27.37 2.52
N LEU A 231 -11.01 -26.91 1.34
CA LEU A 231 -10.19 -26.08 0.46
C LEU A 231 -9.85 -24.73 1.10
N GLY A 232 -10.81 -24.09 1.79
CA GLY A 232 -10.53 -22.89 2.59
C GLY A 232 -9.51 -23.14 3.69
N ASN A 233 -9.63 -24.24 4.43
CA ASN A 233 -8.63 -24.59 5.46
C ASN A 233 -7.24 -24.86 4.88
N LEU A 234 -7.17 -25.56 3.75
CA LEU A 234 -5.92 -25.80 3.03
C LEU A 234 -5.31 -24.48 2.56
N GLN A 235 -6.13 -23.57 2.02
CA GLN A 235 -5.67 -22.24 1.63
C GLN A 235 -5.05 -21.50 2.81
N ALA A 236 -5.74 -21.46 3.95
CA ALA A 236 -5.27 -20.81 5.17
C ALA A 236 -3.89 -21.36 5.60
N LEU A 237 -3.72 -22.69 5.55
CA LEU A 237 -2.47 -23.35 5.88
C LEU A 237 -1.36 -23.00 4.87
N LEU A 238 -1.67 -23.00 3.57
CA LEU A 238 -0.71 -22.63 2.52
C LEU A 238 -0.28 -21.15 2.62
N SER A 239 -1.20 -20.26 3.01
CA SER A 239 -0.89 -18.85 3.25
C SER A 239 0.12 -18.71 4.39
N VAL A 240 -0.11 -19.39 5.53
CA VAL A 240 0.82 -19.37 6.68
C VAL A 240 2.15 -20.01 6.31
N ALA A 241 2.12 -21.18 5.66
CA ALA A 241 3.30 -21.89 5.23
C ALA A 241 4.14 -21.10 4.22
N GLY A 242 3.52 -20.24 3.40
CA GLY A 242 4.21 -19.39 2.43
C GLY A 242 4.99 -18.23 3.04
N VAL A 243 4.64 -17.79 4.25
CA VAL A 243 5.32 -16.68 4.94
C VAL A 243 6.75 -17.05 5.35
N PHE A 244 6.93 -18.28 5.84
CA PHE A 244 8.23 -18.77 6.28
C PHE A 244 9.32 -18.75 5.19
N PRO A 245 9.14 -19.38 4.01
CA PRO A 245 10.14 -19.36 2.96
C PRO A 245 10.32 -17.96 2.34
N MET A 246 9.31 -17.09 2.42
CA MET A 246 9.42 -15.70 2.00
C MET A 246 10.43 -14.94 2.87
N TYR A 247 10.27 -14.97 4.19
CA TYR A 247 11.19 -14.27 5.10
C TYR A 247 12.56 -14.93 5.19
N MET A 248 12.61 -16.27 5.21
CA MET A 248 13.88 -17.00 5.18
C MET A 248 14.66 -16.73 3.89
N GLY A 249 13.98 -16.70 2.73
CA GLY A 249 14.65 -16.40 1.46
C GLY A 249 15.15 -14.96 1.37
N MET A 250 14.41 -14.01 1.95
CA MET A 250 14.80 -12.59 2.00
C MET A 250 15.89 -12.29 3.04
N SER A 251 15.97 -13.04 4.14
CA SER A 251 16.92 -12.76 5.23
C SER A 251 18.38 -12.80 4.76
N PHE A 252 18.70 -13.66 3.79
CA PHE A 252 20.04 -13.70 3.19
C PHE A 252 20.48 -12.33 2.63
N GLY A 253 19.55 -11.51 2.11
CA GLY A 253 19.84 -10.19 1.55
C GLY A 253 19.64 -9.01 2.49
N MET A 254 19.09 -9.22 3.69
CA MET A 254 18.70 -8.13 4.62
C MET A 254 19.64 -7.97 5.83
N GLY A 255 20.51 -8.94 6.14
CA GLY A 255 21.47 -8.82 7.23
C GLY A 255 22.53 -9.92 7.24
N ALA A 256 23.63 -9.70 7.98
CA ALA A 256 24.79 -10.60 8.06
C ALA A 256 24.71 -11.62 9.23
N GLY A 257 23.61 -11.66 9.98
CA GLY A 257 23.45 -12.54 11.15
C GLY A 257 22.04 -13.11 11.23
N GLY A 258 21.92 -14.40 11.57
CA GLY A 258 20.63 -15.08 11.73
C GLY A 258 20.71 -16.59 11.49
N PHE A 259 19.71 -17.33 11.96
CA PHE A 259 19.64 -18.80 11.86
C PHE A 259 19.62 -19.32 10.42
N ALA A 260 19.17 -18.50 9.45
CA ALA A 260 19.16 -18.83 8.02
C ALA A 260 20.55 -19.22 7.49
N HIS A 261 21.61 -18.56 7.99
CA HIS A 261 22.99 -18.81 7.56
C HIS A 261 23.52 -20.13 8.14
N GLY A 262 23.17 -20.46 9.39
CA GLY A 262 23.49 -21.76 9.98
C GLY A 262 22.85 -22.91 9.20
N TRP A 263 21.64 -22.71 8.69
CA TRP A 263 20.97 -23.68 7.81
C TRP A 263 21.64 -23.78 6.44
N ALA A 264 22.05 -22.64 5.85
CA ALA A 264 22.79 -22.62 4.60
C ALA A 264 24.14 -23.37 4.71
N ALA A 265 24.88 -23.15 5.80
CA ALA A 265 26.15 -23.85 6.07
C ALA A 265 25.95 -25.36 6.30
N ALA A 266 24.82 -25.75 6.91
CA ALA A 266 24.48 -27.15 7.19
C ALA A 266 23.72 -27.84 6.04
N MET A 267 23.64 -27.24 4.85
CA MET A 267 22.90 -27.82 3.74
C MET A 267 23.50 -29.17 3.31
N PRO A 268 22.70 -30.26 3.32
CA PRO A 268 23.20 -31.57 2.92
C PRO A 268 23.68 -31.58 1.46
N ALA A 269 24.71 -32.38 1.17
CA ALA A 269 25.26 -32.50 -0.19
C ALA A 269 24.20 -32.94 -1.24
N TRP A 270 23.19 -33.71 -0.83
CA TRP A 270 22.10 -34.13 -1.74
C TRP A 270 21.30 -32.94 -2.29
N SER A 271 21.26 -31.80 -1.59
CA SER A 271 20.53 -30.61 -2.05
C SER A 271 21.04 -30.06 -3.39
N SER A 272 22.33 -30.27 -3.69
CA SER A 272 22.95 -29.88 -4.96
C SER A 272 22.44 -30.69 -6.16
N TRP A 273 21.73 -31.80 -5.93
CA TRP A 273 21.13 -32.66 -6.95
C TRP A 273 19.63 -32.39 -7.17
N THR A 274 19.04 -31.47 -6.42
CA THR A 274 17.68 -30.99 -6.66
C THR A 274 17.62 -30.03 -7.86
N PRO A 275 16.45 -29.75 -8.46
CA PRO A 275 16.37 -28.81 -9.57
C PRO A 275 16.96 -27.42 -9.27
N PRO A 276 16.72 -26.79 -8.09
CA PRO A 276 17.41 -25.55 -7.72
C PRO A 276 18.94 -25.71 -7.61
N GLY A 277 19.43 -26.80 -7.03
CA GLY A 277 20.87 -27.06 -6.88
C GLY A 277 21.58 -27.32 -8.21
N LEU A 278 21.00 -28.13 -9.09
CA LEU A 278 21.51 -28.36 -10.44
C LEU A 278 21.54 -27.08 -11.26
N LEU A 279 20.53 -26.21 -11.10
CA LEU A 279 20.48 -24.91 -11.77
C LEU A 279 21.62 -23.99 -11.31
N VAL A 280 21.93 -23.92 -10.01
CA VAL A 280 23.11 -23.18 -9.52
C VAL A 280 24.39 -23.70 -10.18
N ARG A 281 24.55 -25.03 -10.28
CA ARG A 281 25.72 -25.66 -10.94
C ARG A 281 25.80 -25.35 -12.43
N VAL A 282 24.67 -25.30 -13.13
CA VAL A 282 24.63 -24.91 -14.56
C VAL A 282 25.02 -23.44 -14.73
N LEU A 283 24.52 -22.54 -13.88
CA LEU A 283 24.85 -21.11 -13.97
C LEU A 283 26.30 -20.81 -13.59
N ASN A 284 26.88 -21.56 -12.66
CA ASN A 284 28.26 -21.39 -12.20
C ASN A 284 29.29 -22.25 -12.95
N ALA A 285 28.90 -22.95 -14.02
CA ALA A 285 29.81 -23.81 -14.75
C ALA A 285 30.91 -23.01 -15.47
N ALA A 286 32.18 -23.36 -15.21
CA ALA A 286 33.35 -22.71 -15.82
C ALA A 286 33.49 -22.97 -17.33
N SER A 287 32.83 -24.00 -17.86
CA SER A 287 32.86 -24.34 -19.29
C SER A 287 31.57 -25.03 -19.73
N LEU A 288 31.30 -25.04 -21.04
CA LEU A 288 30.14 -25.73 -21.61
C LEU A 288 30.16 -27.25 -21.31
N ALA A 289 31.35 -27.85 -21.30
CA ALA A 289 31.53 -29.26 -20.95
C ALA A 289 31.16 -29.55 -19.49
N ALA A 290 31.56 -28.66 -18.57
CA ALA A 290 31.21 -28.77 -17.15
C ALA A 290 29.71 -28.52 -16.90
N ALA A 291 29.06 -27.71 -17.75
CA ALA A 291 27.62 -27.42 -17.67
C ALA A 291 26.74 -28.56 -18.21
N LEU A 292 27.28 -29.41 -19.10
CA LEU A 292 26.47 -30.37 -19.88
C LEU A 292 25.78 -31.41 -19.00
N LEU A 293 26.53 -32.08 -18.12
CA LEU A 293 25.97 -33.08 -17.21
C LEU A 293 24.89 -32.49 -16.27
N PRO A 294 25.14 -31.41 -15.50
CA PRO A 294 24.10 -30.85 -14.63
C PRO A 294 22.91 -30.30 -15.44
N ALA A 295 23.12 -29.79 -16.66
CA ALA A 295 22.02 -29.35 -17.53
C ALA A 295 21.16 -30.52 -18.02
N CYS A 296 21.77 -31.62 -18.47
CA CYS A 296 21.05 -32.83 -18.88
C CYS A 296 20.25 -33.43 -17.71
N LEU A 297 20.86 -33.50 -16.52
CA LEU A 297 20.18 -33.98 -15.31
C LEU A 297 19.02 -33.06 -14.92
N LEU A 298 19.21 -31.74 -14.96
CA LEU A 298 18.15 -30.76 -14.67
C LEU A 298 16.98 -30.92 -15.64
N LEU A 299 17.26 -30.99 -16.95
CA LEU A 299 16.23 -31.18 -17.97
C LEU A 299 15.50 -32.52 -17.79
N ALA A 300 16.22 -33.61 -17.53
CA ALA A 300 15.63 -34.91 -17.27
C ALA A 300 14.71 -34.89 -16.04
N GLN A 301 15.15 -34.27 -14.94
CA GLN A 301 14.32 -34.12 -13.73
C GLN A 301 13.08 -33.25 -13.99
N VAL A 302 13.23 -32.13 -14.69
CA VAL A 302 12.11 -31.25 -15.02
C VAL A 302 11.10 -31.99 -15.89
N LEU A 303 11.54 -32.68 -16.94
CA LEU A 303 10.67 -33.46 -17.83
C LEU A 303 9.97 -34.59 -17.09
N LEU A 304 10.68 -35.33 -16.24
CA LEU A 304 10.11 -36.41 -15.43
C LEU A 304 9.03 -35.90 -14.46
N LEU A 305 9.31 -34.82 -13.73
CA LEU A 305 8.35 -34.23 -12.79
C LEU A 305 7.13 -33.64 -13.51
N MET A 306 7.33 -33.03 -14.68
CA MET A 306 6.23 -32.56 -15.52
C MET A 306 5.39 -33.72 -16.06
N TRP A 307 6.02 -34.82 -16.48
CA TRP A 307 5.31 -36.01 -16.93
C TRP A 307 4.50 -36.67 -15.80
N LEU A 308 5.11 -36.87 -14.63
CA LEU A 308 4.44 -37.42 -13.44
C LEU A 308 3.27 -36.53 -13.00
N GLY A 309 3.47 -35.22 -12.94
CA GLY A 309 2.42 -34.25 -12.61
C GLY A 309 1.25 -34.31 -13.59
N MET A 310 1.55 -34.46 -14.88
CA MET A 310 0.50 -34.60 -15.90
C MET A 310 -0.25 -35.93 -15.81
N ALA A 311 0.45 -37.03 -15.53
CA ALA A 311 -0.18 -38.33 -15.28
C ALA A 311 -1.11 -38.27 -14.07
N MET A 312 -0.70 -37.59 -13.00
CA MET A 312 -1.51 -37.37 -11.80
C MET A 312 -2.73 -36.48 -12.07
N LEU A 313 -2.58 -35.38 -12.82
CA LEU A 313 -3.71 -34.52 -13.23
C LEU A 313 -4.74 -35.29 -14.05
N ARG A 314 -4.28 -36.10 -15.03
CA ARG A 314 -5.17 -36.95 -15.84
C ARG A 314 -5.93 -37.95 -14.96
N ARG A 315 -5.26 -38.56 -13.98
CA ARG A 315 -5.90 -39.45 -13.01
C ARG A 315 -6.94 -38.73 -12.15
N GLN A 316 -6.64 -37.52 -11.68
CA GLN A 316 -7.58 -36.71 -10.89
C GLN A 316 -8.82 -36.28 -11.68
N LEU A 317 -8.66 -36.02 -12.99
CA LEU A 317 -9.73 -35.52 -13.88
C LEU A 317 -10.47 -36.62 -14.66
N ARG A 318 -10.20 -37.90 -14.36
CA ARG A 318 -10.79 -39.04 -15.09
C ARG A 318 -12.32 -39.11 -15.00
N HIS A 319 -12.90 -38.57 -13.93
CA HIS A 319 -14.34 -38.57 -13.67
C HIS A 319 -15.06 -37.29 -14.13
N GLY A 320 -14.35 -36.41 -14.86
CA GLY A 320 -14.89 -35.12 -15.30
C GLY A 320 -14.19 -33.94 -14.62
N VAL A 321 -14.55 -32.73 -15.08
CA VAL A 321 -13.93 -31.46 -14.67
C VAL A 321 -14.87 -30.62 -13.79
N VAL A 322 -16.14 -31.00 -13.74
CA VAL A 322 -17.17 -30.38 -12.89
C VAL A 322 -17.39 -31.29 -11.69
N GLY A 323 -16.94 -30.86 -10.51
CA GLY A 323 -17.32 -31.48 -9.24
C GLY A 323 -18.73 -31.03 -8.84
N ALA A 324 -19.44 -31.84 -8.04
CA ALA A 324 -20.79 -31.55 -7.57
C ALA A 324 -20.95 -30.07 -7.15
N GLY A 325 -21.91 -29.38 -7.74
CA GLY A 325 -22.04 -27.92 -7.59
C GLY A 325 -22.24 -27.51 -6.13
N GLN A 326 -21.98 -26.23 -5.78
CA GLN A 326 -22.31 -25.71 -4.44
C GLN A 326 -23.78 -25.99 -4.05
N ARG A 327 -24.67 -26.08 -5.05
CA ARG A 327 -26.08 -26.50 -4.91
C ARG A 327 -26.26 -27.97 -4.52
N GLU A 328 -25.42 -28.88 -5.00
CA GLU A 328 -25.48 -30.32 -4.67
C GLU A 328 -24.82 -30.63 -3.32
N ALA A 329 -23.74 -29.92 -2.96
CA ALA A 329 -23.16 -30.01 -1.62
C ALA A 329 -24.13 -29.58 -0.51
N SER A 330 -25.11 -28.72 -0.85
CA SER A 330 -26.18 -28.29 0.05
C SER A 330 -27.31 -29.31 0.23
N ARG A 331 -27.34 -30.43 -0.53
CA ARG A 331 -28.37 -31.48 -0.37
C ARG A 331 -28.15 -32.36 0.86
N LYS A 332 -27.05 -32.21 1.61
CA LYS A 332 -26.95 -32.83 2.94
C LYS A 332 -27.95 -32.14 3.86
N ARG A 333 -28.94 -32.93 4.31
CA ARG A 333 -29.97 -32.57 5.29
C ARG A 333 -29.34 -31.74 6.41
N SER A 334 -29.64 -30.43 6.45
CA SER A 334 -29.29 -29.63 7.62
C SER A 334 -29.90 -30.32 8.83
N PRO A 335 -29.16 -30.53 9.94
CA PRO A 335 -29.76 -31.01 11.16
C PRO A 335 -30.92 -30.08 11.51
N ALA A 336 -32.03 -30.64 12.01
CA ALA A 336 -33.18 -29.86 12.45
C ALA A 336 -32.70 -28.72 13.35
N ALA A 337 -33.23 -27.51 13.12
CA ALA A 337 -32.88 -26.35 13.92
C ALA A 337 -33.08 -26.70 15.40
N LEU A 338 -31.99 -26.65 16.19
CA LEU A 338 -32.09 -26.79 17.64
C LEU A 338 -33.10 -25.76 18.16
N PRO A 339 -33.99 -26.14 19.08
CA PRO A 339 -34.98 -25.22 19.61
C PRO A 339 -34.29 -23.98 20.17
N ALA A 340 -34.85 -22.81 19.88
CA ALA A 340 -34.32 -21.50 20.26
C ALA A 340 -34.42 -21.29 21.79
N GLY A 341 -33.64 -22.05 22.55
CA GLY A 341 -33.62 -22.05 24.00
C GLY A 341 -32.20 -21.87 24.50
N ARG A 342 -31.74 -20.61 24.54
CA ARG A 342 -30.77 -20.05 25.50
C ARG A 342 -30.47 -18.63 25.08
N TRP A 343 -30.99 -17.67 25.85
CA TRP A 343 -30.57 -16.27 25.83
C TRP A 343 -29.12 -16.17 26.31
N ARG A 344 -28.16 -16.57 25.47
CA ARG A 344 -26.79 -16.13 25.65
C ARG A 344 -26.77 -14.64 25.31
N ALA A 345 -26.22 -13.81 26.20
CA ALA A 345 -26.01 -12.39 25.95
C ALA A 345 -25.37 -12.21 24.56
N ARG A 346 -26.16 -11.69 23.61
CA ARG A 346 -25.76 -11.61 22.21
C ARG A 346 -24.96 -10.33 22.01
N ILE A 347 -23.63 -10.44 22.02
CA ILE A 347 -22.72 -9.30 21.81
C ILE A 347 -22.98 -8.67 20.44
N GLY A 348 -23.09 -7.33 20.40
CA GLY A 348 -23.17 -6.53 19.17
C GLY A 348 -24.52 -6.55 18.45
N THR A 349 -24.58 -5.88 17.30
CA THR A 349 -25.78 -5.82 16.44
C THR A 349 -25.95 -7.08 15.59
N VAL A 350 -27.09 -7.22 14.89
CA VAL A 350 -27.32 -8.34 13.95
C VAL A 350 -26.23 -8.41 12.87
N ILE A 351 -25.85 -7.25 12.34
CA ILE A 351 -24.81 -7.14 11.30
C ILE A 351 -23.44 -7.56 11.87
N GLN A 352 -23.09 -7.07 13.07
CA GLN A 352 -21.81 -7.42 13.70
C GLN A 352 -21.72 -8.92 14.01
N ARG A 353 -22.82 -9.53 14.47
CA ARG A 353 -22.87 -10.97 14.70
C ARG A 353 -22.73 -11.79 13.43
N ARG A 354 -23.30 -11.33 12.32
CA ARG A 354 -23.09 -11.96 11.00
C ARG A 354 -21.61 -11.97 10.66
N GLU A 355 -20.91 -10.84 10.80
CA GLU A 355 -19.47 -10.74 10.52
C GLU A 355 -18.64 -11.65 11.43
N LEU A 356 -18.92 -11.65 12.74
CA LEU A 356 -18.22 -12.54 13.69
C LEU A 356 -18.48 -14.01 13.39
N THR A 357 -19.70 -14.38 13.01
CA THR A 357 -20.03 -15.76 12.62
C THR A 357 -19.30 -16.16 11.34
N LEU A 358 -19.18 -15.25 10.37
CA LEU A 358 -18.40 -15.48 9.15
C LEU A 358 -16.92 -15.67 9.48
N LEU A 359 -16.36 -14.82 10.33
CA LEU A 359 -14.97 -14.92 10.80
C LEU A 359 -14.70 -16.25 11.52
N MET A 360 -15.61 -16.71 12.39
CA MET A 360 -15.45 -17.98 13.10
C MET A 360 -15.63 -19.20 12.19
N ARG A 361 -16.46 -19.09 11.14
CA ARG A 361 -16.78 -20.22 10.25
C ARG A 361 -15.76 -20.38 9.12
N ASP A 362 -15.19 -19.29 8.63
CA ASP A 362 -14.21 -19.27 7.55
C ASP A 362 -12.79 -19.07 8.10
N ARG A 363 -12.05 -20.18 8.25
CA ARG A 363 -10.67 -20.15 8.76
C ARG A 363 -9.71 -19.41 7.84
N ASN A 364 -9.92 -19.47 6.52
CA ASN A 364 -9.10 -18.71 5.58
C ASN A 364 -9.27 -17.23 5.82
N PHE A 365 -10.53 -16.81 5.92
CA PHE A 365 -10.86 -15.42 6.19
C PHE A 365 -10.27 -14.94 7.53
N MET A 366 -10.38 -15.75 8.59
CA MET A 366 -9.77 -15.47 9.89
C MET A 366 -8.25 -15.34 9.81
N VAL A 367 -7.57 -16.30 9.19
CA VAL A 367 -6.10 -16.32 9.08
C VAL A 367 -5.61 -15.13 8.27
N GLN A 368 -6.20 -14.86 7.11
CA GLN A 368 -5.82 -13.74 6.25
C GLN A 368 -6.03 -12.38 6.91
N THR A 369 -7.11 -12.24 7.68
CA THR A 369 -7.48 -10.96 8.26
C THR A 369 -6.76 -10.68 9.57
N LEU A 370 -6.61 -11.70 10.42
CA LEU A 370 -6.17 -11.54 11.80
C LEU A 370 -4.77 -12.09 12.08
N LEU A 371 -4.40 -13.23 11.48
CA LEU A 371 -3.14 -13.90 11.79
C LEU A 371 -2.00 -13.46 10.86
N MET A 372 -2.28 -13.29 9.57
CA MET A 372 -1.29 -12.93 8.56
C MET A 372 -0.50 -11.65 8.91
N PRO A 373 -1.14 -10.56 9.40
CA PRO A 373 -0.40 -9.35 9.79
C PRO A 373 0.62 -9.60 10.91
N LEU A 374 0.27 -10.43 11.89
CA LEU A 374 1.17 -10.83 12.98
C LEU A 374 2.34 -11.66 12.47
N LEU A 375 2.07 -12.60 11.56
CA LEU A 375 3.12 -13.44 10.97
C LEU A 375 4.08 -12.64 10.09
N ILE A 376 3.56 -11.63 9.38
CA ILE A 376 4.37 -10.70 8.59
C ILE A 376 5.33 -9.93 9.49
N LEU A 377 4.81 -9.31 10.55
CA LEU A 377 5.61 -8.50 11.46
C LEU A 377 6.57 -9.33 12.32
N GLY A 378 6.07 -10.44 12.89
CA GLY A 378 6.87 -11.39 13.67
C GLY A 378 7.93 -12.09 12.80
N GLY A 379 7.61 -12.38 11.54
CA GLY A 379 8.56 -12.91 10.57
C GLY A 379 9.69 -11.92 10.26
N GLN A 380 9.38 -10.63 10.07
CA GLN A 380 10.42 -9.63 9.92
C GLN A 380 11.35 -9.58 11.13
N ALA A 381 10.81 -9.49 12.35
CA ALA A 381 11.60 -9.42 13.58
C ALA A 381 12.47 -10.67 13.83
N LEU A 382 11.93 -11.86 13.53
CA LEU A 382 12.63 -13.13 13.76
C LEU A 382 13.76 -13.37 12.75
N PHE A 383 13.53 -13.04 11.48
CA PHE A 383 14.43 -13.42 10.38
C PHE A 383 15.45 -12.35 9.98
N SER A 384 15.20 -11.06 10.25
CA SER A 384 16.16 -10.00 9.91
C SER A 384 17.39 -9.95 10.82
N GLY A 385 17.50 -10.85 11.82
CA GLY A 385 18.58 -10.83 12.82
C GLY A 385 18.45 -9.67 13.81
N GLN A 386 17.40 -8.87 13.69
CA GLN A 386 17.03 -7.78 14.59
C GLN A 386 16.32 -8.28 15.85
N ALA A 387 16.65 -9.45 16.37
CA ALA A 387 16.20 -9.83 17.72
C ALA A 387 16.75 -8.85 18.79
N ARG A 388 17.84 -8.12 18.48
CA ARG A 388 18.31 -6.95 19.23
C ARG A 388 17.29 -5.79 19.25
N ASP A 389 16.34 -5.76 18.31
CA ASP A 389 15.30 -4.74 18.21
C ASP A 389 14.10 -4.94 19.13
N LEU A 390 13.90 -6.09 19.78
CA LEU A 390 12.80 -6.17 20.76
C LEU A 390 13.09 -5.25 21.96
N HIS A 391 14.35 -5.20 22.40
CA HIS A 391 14.78 -4.25 23.42
C HIS A 391 14.74 -2.80 22.90
N THR A 392 15.14 -2.53 21.64
CA THR A 392 15.05 -1.17 21.07
C THR A 392 13.60 -0.71 20.87
N LEU A 393 12.71 -1.63 20.50
CA LEU A 393 11.27 -1.41 20.37
C LEU A 393 10.64 -1.10 21.72
N LEU A 394 11.00 -1.84 22.77
CA LEU A 394 10.55 -1.55 24.14
C LEU A 394 11.18 -0.28 24.70
N ALA A 395 12.43 0.02 24.34
CA ALA A 395 13.14 1.22 24.80
C ALA A 395 12.66 2.52 24.12
N SER A 396 12.11 2.44 22.91
CA SER A 396 11.63 3.57 22.11
C SER A 396 10.10 3.68 22.13
N PRO A 397 9.53 4.65 22.87
CA PRO A 397 8.08 4.87 22.91
C PRO A 397 7.45 5.11 21.54
N ALA A 398 8.14 5.84 20.66
CA ALA A 398 7.67 6.14 19.32
C ALA A 398 7.62 4.88 18.45
N LEU A 399 8.63 4.01 18.55
CA LEU A 399 8.67 2.75 17.80
C LEU A 399 7.59 1.77 18.30
N LEU A 400 7.41 1.67 19.62
CA LEU A 400 6.33 0.86 20.22
C LEU A 400 4.95 1.30 19.74
N ALA A 401 4.64 2.59 19.88
CA ALA A 401 3.36 3.16 19.46
C ALA A 401 3.12 3.03 17.95
N SER A 402 4.15 3.29 17.15
CA SER A 402 4.11 3.15 15.68
C SER A 402 3.87 1.70 15.26
N THR A 403 4.54 0.73 15.88
CA THR A 403 4.33 -0.70 15.61
C THR A 403 2.91 -1.14 15.96
N GLY A 404 2.39 -0.72 17.12
CA GLY A 404 1.02 -1.03 17.53
C GLY A 404 -0.02 -0.44 16.57
N PHE A 405 0.15 0.82 16.18
CA PHE A 405 -0.71 1.47 15.20
C PHE A 405 -0.63 0.81 13.81
N PHE A 406 0.58 0.52 13.33
CA PHE A 406 0.80 -0.17 12.05
C PHE A 406 0.06 -1.51 12.01
N LEU A 407 0.22 -2.34 13.05
CA LEU A 407 -0.43 -3.64 13.14
C LEU A 407 -1.96 -3.54 13.06
N GLY A 408 -2.57 -2.63 13.83
CA GLY A 408 -4.01 -2.38 13.78
C GLY A 408 -4.47 -1.83 12.42
N SER A 409 -3.75 -0.87 11.85
CA SER A 409 -4.07 -0.27 10.54
C SER A 409 -3.96 -1.29 9.39
N TYR A 410 -3.01 -2.23 9.46
CA TYR A 410 -2.85 -3.28 8.47
C TYR A 410 -4.00 -4.29 8.55
N VAL A 411 -4.43 -4.67 9.76
CA VAL A 411 -5.65 -5.50 9.95
C VAL A 411 -6.86 -4.81 9.31
N LEU A 412 -7.03 -3.50 9.51
CA LEU A 412 -8.11 -2.71 8.90
C LEU A 412 -8.06 -2.68 7.36
N MET A 413 -6.85 -2.68 6.77
CA MET A 413 -6.68 -2.79 5.31
C MET A 413 -7.19 -4.12 4.75
N MET A 414 -6.99 -5.23 5.47
CA MET A 414 -7.46 -6.55 5.04
C MET A 414 -8.92 -6.83 5.43
N SER A 415 -9.43 -6.12 6.44
CA SER A 415 -10.80 -6.25 6.95
C SER A 415 -11.74 -5.15 6.48
N ALA A 416 -11.72 -4.02 7.19
CA ALA A 416 -12.63 -2.88 7.07
C ALA A 416 -12.65 -2.32 5.64
N PHE A 417 -11.48 -2.15 5.02
CA PHE A 417 -11.38 -1.66 3.64
C PHE A 417 -12.07 -2.59 2.62
N GLN A 418 -12.04 -3.90 2.86
CA GLN A 418 -12.63 -4.89 1.97
C GLN A 418 -14.11 -5.18 2.25
N THR A 419 -14.73 -4.45 3.19
CA THR A 419 -16.10 -4.70 3.67
C THR A 419 -17.11 -4.81 2.53
N LEU A 420 -17.11 -3.85 1.61
CA LEU A 420 -18.09 -3.79 0.52
C LEU A 420 -17.82 -4.87 -0.54
N ASN A 421 -16.55 -5.13 -0.86
CA ASN A 421 -16.18 -6.19 -1.80
C ASN A 421 -16.54 -7.59 -1.28
N LYS A 422 -16.48 -7.81 0.03
CA LYS A 422 -16.90 -9.09 0.65
C LYS A 422 -18.39 -9.36 0.51
N GLU A 423 -19.23 -8.32 0.50
CA GLU A 423 -20.65 -8.48 0.17
C GLU A 423 -20.83 -8.90 -1.30
N GLY A 424 -19.99 -8.37 -2.19
CA GLY A 424 -19.93 -8.79 -3.59
C GLY A 424 -21.30 -8.78 -4.27
N GLY A 425 -21.71 -9.94 -4.81
CA GLY A 425 -23.02 -10.09 -5.47
C GLY A 425 -24.23 -10.06 -4.53
N ALA A 426 -24.01 -10.08 -3.21
CA ALA A 426 -25.06 -9.97 -2.20
C ALA A 426 -25.27 -8.52 -1.73
N LEU A 427 -24.53 -7.54 -2.27
CA LEU A 427 -24.63 -6.14 -1.89
C LEU A 427 -26.06 -5.59 -2.00
N TRP A 428 -26.82 -6.00 -3.02
CA TRP A 428 -28.22 -5.59 -3.21
C TRP A 428 -29.12 -5.94 -2.02
N LEU A 429 -28.81 -7.02 -1.27
CA LEU A 429 -29.56 -7.38 -0.08
C LEU A 429 -29.47 -6.28 0.98
N LEU A 430 -28.32 -5.60 1.12
CA LEU A 430 -28.17 -4.51 2.09
C LEU A 430 -29.09 -3.32 1.78
N TYR A 431 -29.52 -3.13 0.53
CA TYR A 431 -30.50 -2.10 0.16
C TYR A 431 -31.95 -2.52 0.47
N THR A 432 -32.19 -3.81 0.70
CA THR A 432 -33.51 -4.36 1.07
C THR A 432 -33.69 -4.54 2.58
N PHE A 433 -32.62 -4.42 3.36
CA PHE A 433 -32.69 -4.50 4.82
C PHE A 433 -33.34 -3.23 5.42
N PRO A 434 -33.99 -3.34 6.59
CA PRO A 434 -34.66 -2.21 7.25
C PRO A 434 -33.69 -1.19 7.88
N VAL A 435 -32.42 -1.21 7.49
CA VAL A 435 -31.33 -0.36 8.01
C VAL A 435 -30.60 0.21 6.80
N SER A 436 -30.26 1.51 6.85
CA SER A 436 -29.53 2.14 5.75
C SER A 436 -28.15 1.51 5.54
N VAL A 437 -27.68 1.48 4.30
CA VAL A 437 -26.33 0.98 3.96
C VAL A 437 -25.25 1.75 4.74
N GLU A 438 -25.44 3.05 4.96
CA GLU A 438 -24.55 3.86 5.80
C GLU A 438 -24.46 3.31 7.23
N GLN A 439 -25.60 3.05 7.87
CA GLN A 439 -25.62 2.55 9.24
C GLN A 439 -25.03 1.13 9.32
N ALA A 440 -25.28 0.29 8.31
CA ALA A 440 -24.65 -1.02 8.19
C ALA A 440 -23.11 -0.92 8.11
N LEU A 441 -22.60 -0.03 7.25
CA LEU A 441 -21.16 0.21 7.11
C LEU A 441 -20.55 0.79 8.39
N ARG A 442 -21.26 1.69 9.09
CA ARG A 442 -20.80 2.25 10.37
C ARG A 442 -20.66 1.16 11.45
N GLN A 443 -21.64 0.26 11.55
CA GLN A 443 -21.58 -0.86 12.50
C GLN A 443 -20.42 -1.81 12.20
N LYS A 444 -20.10 -2.01 10.91
CA LYS A 444 -18.95 -2.81 10.48
C LYS A 444 -17.62 -2.10 10.76
N ALA A 445 -17.52 -0.78 10.51
CA ALA A 445 -16.35 0.02 10.88
C ALA A 445 -16.09 -0.04 12.39
N GLN A 446 -17.13 0.05 13.21
CA GLN A 446 -17.01 -0.09 14.66
C GLN A 446 -16.49 -1.47 15.06
N LEU A 447 -17.06 -2.54 14.51
CA LEU A 447 -16.62 -3.90 14.79
C LEU A 447 -15.15 -4.11 14.45
N TRP A 448 -14.75 -3.74 13.23
CA TRP A 448 -13.37 -3.90 12.79
C TRP A 448 -12.40 -2.99 13.54
N GLY A 449 -12.84 -1.79 13.94
CA GLY A 449 -12.07 -0.91 14.82
C GLY A 449 -11.79 -1.55 16.17
N VAL A 450 -12.80 -2.14 16.81
CA VAL A 450 -12.66 -2.85 18.09
C VAL A 450 -11.75 -4.08 17.96
N LEU A 451 -11.91 -4.88 16.90
CA LEU A 451 -11.04 -6.03 16.66
C LEU A 451 -9.60 -5.61 16.37
N ALA A 452 -9.39 -4.54 15.61
CA ALA A 452 -8.07 -4.01 15.30
C ALA A 452 -7.39 -3.41 16.53
N LEU A 453 -8.14 -2.86 17.50
CA LEU A 453 -7.60 -2.35 18.76
C LEU A 453 -6.97 -3.43 19.64
N LEU A 454 -7.43 -4.70 19.54
CA LEU A 454 -6.86 -5.80 20.31
C LEU A 454 -5.35 -5.95 20.12
N TYR A 455 -4.86 -5.66 18.92
CA TYR A 455 -3.45 -5.80 18.55
C TYR A 455 -2.52 -4.82 19.29
N PRO A 456 -2.71 -3.48 19.19
CA PRO A 456 -1.95 -2.56 20.00
C PRO A 456 -2.20 -2.78 21.49
N PHE A 457 -3.41 -3.13 21.94
CA PHE A 457 -3.64 -3.43 23.36
C PHE A 457 -2.78 -4.58 23.88
N ILE A 458 -2.70 -5.71 23.15
CA ILE A 458 -1.87 -6.86 23.54
C ILE A 458 -0.39 -6.46 23.53
N LEU A 459 0.07 -5.78 22.48
CA LEU A 459 1.46 -5.32 22.37
C LEU A 459 1.84 -4.38 23.53
N PHE A 460 0.96 -3.43 23.84
CA PHE A 460 1.14 -2.42 24.87
C PHE A 460 1.08 -3.02 26.27
N ALA A 461 0.18 -3.97 26.52
CA ALA A 461 0.13 -4.71 27.78
C ALA A 461 1.40 -5.56 27.99
N ALA A 462 1.88 -6.24 26.94
CA ALA A 462 3.12 -6.98 26.97
C ALA A 462 4.33 -6.05 27.24
N ALA A 463 4.39 -4.89 26.57
CA ALA A 463 5.44 -3.91 26.79
C ALA A 463 5.43 -3.37 28.23
N LEU A 464 4.26 -2.99 28.75
CA LEU A 464 4.12 -2.51 30.13
C LEU A 464 4.53 -3.56 31.17
N ALA A 465 4.29 -4.84 30.91
CA ALA A 465 4.70 -5.93 31.80
C ALA A 465 6.23 -6.15 31.82
N TRP A 466 6.95 -5.70 30.80
CA TRP A 466 8.39 -5.92 30.63
C TRP A 466 9.23 -4.66 30.89
N LEU A 467 8.58 -3.50 31.07
CA LEU A 467 9.26 -2.23 31.32
C LEU A 467 9.61 -2.08 32.80
N PRO A 468 10.83 -1.64 33.14
CA PRO A 468 11.28 -1.49 34.53
C PRO A 468 10.63 -0.30 35.25
N ALA A 469 10.12 0.69 34.52
CA ALA A 469 9.52 1.90 35.10
C ALA A 469 8.45 2.53 34.19
N TRP A 470 7.51 3.24 34.80
CA TRP A 470 6.45 3.98 34.11
C TRP A 470 6.98 5.25 33.43
N ARG A 471 6.43 5.56 32.25
CA ARG A 471 6.87 6.65 31.37
C ARG A 471 5.66 7.38 30.77
N TRP A 472 5.47 8.65 31.12
CA TRP A 472 4.32 9.46 30.68
C TRP A 472 4.34 9.80 29.19
N ASP A 473 5.53 10.01 28.62
CA ASP A 473 5.77 10.20 27.20
C ASP A 473 5.27 8.99 26.39
N MET A 474 5.51 7.79 26.91
CA MET A 474 5.03 6.55 26.31
C MET A 474 3.51 6.41 26.39
N ALA A 475 2.91 6.68 27.56
CA ALA A 475 1.46 6.62 27.71
C ALA A 475 0.72 7.56 26.74
N GLY A 476 1.24 8.78 26.55
CA GLY A 476 0.69 9.72 25.57
C GLY A 476 0.71 9.17 24.14
N LEU A 477 1.85 8.62 23.71
CA LEU A 477 2.01 8.02 22.38
C LEU A 477 1.14 6.78 22.17
N MET A 478 1.00 5.93 23.20
CA MET A 478 0.11 4.77 23.16
C MET A 478 -1.35 5.21 23.02
N LEU A 479 -1.78 6.24 23.76
CA LEU A 479 -3.14 6.79 23.64
C LEU A 479 -3.40 7.37 22.25
N LEU A 480 -2.43 8.08 21.67
CA LEU A 480 -2.52 8.59 20.30
C LEU A 480 -2.65 7.45 19.30
N ALA A 481 -1.80 6.41 19.41
CA ALA A 481 -1.89 5.22 18.57
C ALA A 481 -3.26 4.52 18.68
N LEU A 482 -3.79 4.36 19.89
CA LEU A 482 -5.12 3.77 20.13
C LEU A 482 -6.23 4.66 19.55
N ALA A 483 -6.15 5.98 19.70
CA ALA A 483 -7.11 6.93 19.13
C ALA A 483 -7.10 6.92 17.60
N GLY A 484 -5.94 6.65 16.98
CA GLY A 484 -5.82 6.51 15.53
C GLY A 484 -6.60 5.33 14.95
N ILE A 485 -6.69 4.19 15.64
CA ILE A 485 -7.29 2.97 15.09
C ILE A 485 -8.78 3.14 14.70
N PRO A 486 -9.68 3.67 15.55
CA PRO A 486 -11.05 3.95 15.15
C PRO A 486 -11.17 4.92 13.97
N LEU A 487 -10.30 5.95 13.91
CA LEU A 487 -10.29 6.91 12.80
C LEU A 487 -9.90 6.20 11.49
N TYR A 488 -8.87 5.36 11.53
CA TYR A 488 -8.44 4.58 10.38
C TYR A 488 -9.45 3.52 9.97
N SER A 489 -10.26 2.98 10.89
CA SER A 489 -11.36 2.08 10.53
C SER A 489 -12.42 2.81 9.70
N MET A 490 -12.77 4.04 10.09
CA MET A 490 -13.69 4.90 9.34
C MET A 490 -13.11 5.26 7.97
N ILE A 491 -11.82 5.64 7.91
CA ILE A 491 -11.10 5.92 6.66
C ILE A 491 -11.07 4.67 5.76
N ALA A 492 -10.76 3.50 6.31
CA ALA A 492 -10.68 2.24 5.58
C ALA A 492 -12.02 1.91 4.91
N VAL A 493 -13.13 1.96 5.66
CA VAL A 493 -14.47 1.70 5.10
C VAL A 493 -14.84 2.75 4.04
N ALA A 494 -14.61 4.04 4.31
CA ALA A 494 -14.91 5.11 3.37
C ALA A 494 -14.11 4.97 2.06
N LEU A 495 -12.80 4.70 2.15
CA LEU A 495 -11.96 4.41 0.98
C LEU A 495 -12.38 3.11 0.28
N GLY A 496 -12.82 2.11 1.04
CA GLY A 496 -13.36 0.86 0.54
C GLY A 496 -14.59 1.05 -0.37
N VAL A 497 -15.44 2.05 -0.09
CA VAL A 497 -16.57 2.41 -0.96
C VAL A 497 -16.07 2.88 -2.32
N PHE A 498 -15.09 3.79 -2.38
CA PHE A 498 -14.54 4.28 -3.65
C PHE A 498 -13.67 3.24 -4.38
N ALA A 499 -13.04 2.35 -3.60
CA ALA A 499 -12.21 1.28 -4.12
C ALA A 499 -13.04 0.19 -4.79
N SER A 500 -14.26 -0.03 -4.30
CA SER A 500 -15.10 -1.14 -4.76
C SER A 500 -15.85 -0.79 -6.05
N ASP A 501 -15.85 -1.73 -6.98
CA ASP A 501 -16.63 -1.68 -8.20
C ASP A 501 -17.55 -2.93 -8.24
N PRO A 502 -18.74 -2.87 -7.63
CA PRO A 502 -19.58 -4.06 -7.44
C PRO A 502 -20.14 -4.60 -8.77
N LEU A 503 -20.20 -3.76 -9.80
CA LEU A 503 -20.66 -4.11 -11.15
C LEU A 503 -19.56 -4.77 -12.00
N ALA A 504 -18.31 -4.74 -11.55
CA ALA A 504 -17.22 -5.39 -12.26
C ALA A 504 -17.36 -6.93 -12.22
N THR A 505 -17.30 -7.55 -13.39
CA THR A 505 -17.39 -9.01 -13.53
C THR A 505 -16.11 -9.72 -13.09
N GLU A 506 -14.95 -9.09 -13.25
CA GLU A 506 -13.66 -9.65 -12.85
C GLU A 506 -13.31 -9.33 -11.39
N ALA A 507 -12.94 -10.34 -10.60
CA ALA A 507 -12.60 -10.17 -9.17
C ALA A 507 -11.45 -9.16 -8.93
N THR A 508 -10.46 -9.13 -9.81
CA THR A 508 -9.33 -8.17 -9.73
C THR A 508 -9.72 -6.73 -10.09
N ALA A 509 -10.82 -6.55 -10.84
CA ALA A 509 -11.35 -5.24 -11.19
C ALA A 509 -12.33 -4.70 -10.15
N LYS A 510 -12.86 -5.57 -9.26
CA LYS A 510 -13.76 -5.19 -8.16
C LYS A 510 -13.10 -4.32 -7.11
N ILE A 511 -11.77 -4.34 -6.98
CA ILE A 511 -11.03 -3.41 -6.11
C ILE A 511 -10.09 -2.58 -6.97
N ARG A 512 -10.11 -1.25 -6.77
CA ARG A 512 -9.17 -0.29 -7.36
C ARG A 512 -7.95 -0.15 -6.44
N PRO A 513 -6.76 -0.62 -6.84
CA PRO A 513 -5.57 -0.60 -5.98
C PRO A 513 -5.13 0.80 -5.55
N THR A 514 -5.46 1.84 -6.33
CA THR A 514 -5.13 3.23 -6.04
C THR A 514 -5.57 3.69 -4.66
N TYR A 515 -6.74 3.25 -4.19
CA TYR A 515 -7.24 3.62 -2.87
C TYR A 515 -6.59 2.83 -1.73
N MET A 516 -6.08 1.63 -2.02
CA MET A 516 -5.27 0.87 -1.07
C MET A 516 -3.93 1.56 -0.85
N TYR A 517 -3.29 2.03 -1.93
CA TYR A 517 -2.08 2.85 -1.81
C TYR A 517 -2.32 4.17 -1.09
N LEU A 518 -3.47 4.81 -1.33
CA LEU A 518 -3.85 6.01 -0.56
C LEU A 518 -3.99 5.67 0.93
N TYR A 519 -4.64 4.57 1.28
CA TYR A 519 -4.76 4.13 2.67
C TYR A 519 -3.38 3.89 3.32
N LEU A 520 -2.47 3.22 2.61
CA LEU A 520 -1.09 2.99 3.07
C LEU A 520 -0.30 4.29 3.21
N LEU A 521 -0.46 5.24 2.29
CA LEU A 521 0.18 6.56 2.36
C LEU A 521 -0.31 7.33 3.60
N LEU A 522 -1.62 7.37 3.83
CA LEU A 522 -2.18 8.01 5.02
C LEU A 522 -1.62 7.37 6.29
N THR A 523 -1.62 6.04 6.34
CA THR A 523 -1.06 5.26 7.46
C THR A 523 0.41 5.64 7.70
N GLY A 524 1.22 5.72 6.65
CA GLY A 524 2.62 6.15 6.73
C GLY A 524 2.80 7.57 7.27
N LEU A 525 1.93 8.51 6.89
CA LEU A 525 1.96 9.89 7.41
C LEU A 525 1.61 9.94 8.90
N TYR A 526 0.67 9.12 9.35
CA TYR A 526 0.33 9.03 10.77
C TYR A 526 1.46 8.38 11.59
N LEU A 527 2.12 7.36 11.03
CA LEU A 527 3.33 6.78 11.64
C LEU A 527 4.46 7.82 11.76
N ALA A 528 4.71 8.59 10.69
CA ALA A 528 5.69 9.68 10.73
C ALA A 528 5.31 10.74 11.77
N ALA A 529 4.02 11.04 11.93
CA ALA A 529 3.54 11.96 12.95
C ALA A 529 3.78 11.45 14.38
N LEU A 530 3.52 10.16 14.64
CA LEU A 530 3.84 9.55 15.94
C LEU A 530 5.35 9.64 16.25
N ALA A 531 6.20 9.53 15.22
CA ALA A 531 7.65 9.64 15.32
C ALA A 531 8.19 11.08 15.36
N ALA A 532 7.36 12.12 15.22
CA ALA A 532 7.81 13.51 15.03
C ALA A 532 8.44 14.17 16.27
N GLY A 533 8.35 13.56 17.45
CA GLY A 533 8.97 14.05 18.70
C GLY A 533 8.30 15.27 19.36
N SER A 534 7.31 15.91 18.71
CA SER A 534 6.55 17.04 19.25
C SER A 534 5.10 16.64 19.56
N VAL A 535 4.70 16.78 20.84
CA VAL A 535 3.33 16.49 21.31
C VAL A 535 2.29 17.34 20.57
N VAL A 536 2.60 18.61 20.33
CA VAL A 536 1.72 19.50 19.57
C VAL A 536 1.54 18.95 18.16
N GLN A 537 2.63 18.65 17.45
CA GLN A 537 2.57 18.14 16.09
C GLN A 537 1.78 16.82 16.03
N GLN A 538 1.99 15.92 16.99
CA GLN A 538 1.24 14.68 17.11
C GLN A 538 -0.28 14.93 17.26
N LEU A 539 -0.68 15.83 18.16
CA LEU A 539 -2.09 16.19 18.35
C LEU A 539 -2.71 16.82 17.10
N VAL A 540 -1.96 17.68 16.40
CA VAL A 540 -2.36 18.29 15.13
C VAL A 540 -2.72 17.22 14.11
N PHE A 541 -1.85 16.21 13.94
CA PHE A 541 -2.10 15.11 13.01
C PHE A 541 -3.32 14.27 13.40
N VAL A 542 -3.61 14.06 14.68
CA VAL A 542 -4.84 13.39 15.12
C VAL A 542 -6.08 14.19 14.73
N VAL A 543 -6.08 15.50 14.96
CA VAL A 543 -7.19 16.39 14.59
C VAL A 543 -7.40 16.42 13.08
N LEU A 544 -6.32 16.54 12.29
CA LEU A 544 -6.40 16.50 10.82
C LEU A 544 -6.91 15.15 10.31
N THR A 545 -6.48 14.05 10.94
CA THR A 545 -6.93 12.69 10.59
C THR A 545 -8.41 12.51 10.92
N LEU A 546 -8.88 13.03 12.06
CA LEU A 546 -10.30 13.03 12.41
C LEU A 546 -11.12 13.83 11.40
N ALA A 547 -10.68 15.04 11.06
CA ALA A 547 -11.33 15.85 10.03
C ALA A 547 -11.40 15.11 8.70
N LEU A 548 -10.32 14.43 8.31
CA LEU A 548 -10.25 13.65 7.08
C LEU A 548 -11.19 12.44 7.12
N ALA A 549 -11.23 11.71 8.23
CA ALA A 549 -12.12 10.57 8.42
C ALA A 549 -13.59 10.98 8.25
N LEU A 550 -14.00 12.08 8.89
CA LEU A 550 -15.37 12.62 8.78
C LEU A 550 -15.67 13.08 7.35
N ALA A 551 -14.74 13.78 6.72
CA ALA A 551 -14.93 14.28 5.36
C ALA A 551 -14.98 13.15 4.31
N LEU A 552 -14.14 12.13 4.43
CA LEU A 552 -14.19 10.94 3.58
C LEU A 552 -15.47 10.16 3.81
N TRP A 553 -15.95 10.04 5.05
CA TRP A 553 -17.22 9.39 5.35
C TRP A 553 -18.40 10.12 4.69
N GLN A 554 -18.42 11.44 4.79
CA GLN A 554 -19.44 12.27 4.15
C GLN A 554 -19.43 12.09 2.63
N LYS A 555 -18.25 12.02 2.00
CA LYS A 555 -18.12 11.77 0.56
C LYS A 555 -18.51 10.35 0.18
N ALA A 556 -18.20 9.35 1.01
CA ALA A 556 -18.60 7.96 0.79
C ALA A 556 -20.12 7.80 0.87
N ARG A 557 -20.78 8.49 1.82
CA ARG A 557 -22.24 8.53 1.94
C ARG A 557 -22.92 9.01 0.66
N ASP A 558 -22.34 10.00 -0.03
CA ASP A 558 -22.90 10.52 -1.29
C ASP A 558 -22.82 9.50 -2.43
N GLU A 559 -21.86 8.58 -2.40
CA GLU A 559 -21.70 7.51 -3.41
C GLU A 559 -22.64 6.32 -3.15
N LEU A 560 -23.04 6.06 -1.90
CA LEU A 560 -23.81 4.85 -1.54
C LEU A 560 -25.07 4.64 -2.40
N PRO A 561 -25.91 5.65 -2.70
CA PRO A 561 -27.09 5.44 -3.53
C PRO A 561 -26.78 4.98 -4.98
N TYR A 562 -25.57 5.26 -5.47
CA TYR A 562 -25.18 5.05 -6.87
C TYR A 562 -24.37 3.77 -7.09
N LEU A 563 -24.00 3.03 -6.04
CA LEU A 563 -23.09 1.87 -6.16
C LEU A 563 -23.60 0.77 -7.11
N LEU A 564 -24.92 0.58 -7.17
CA LEU A 564 -25.55 -0.44 -8.02
C LEU A 564 -26.14 0.14 -9.32
N ASP A 565 -25.96 1.45 -9.57
CA ASP A 565 -26.45 2.11 -10.77
C ASP A 565 -25.32 2.33 -11.79
N PRO A 566 -25.33 1.62 -12.94
CA PRO A 566 -24.30 1.79 -13.98
C PRO A 566 -24.42 3.12 -14.76
N ALA A 567 -25.58 3.78 -14.71
CA ALA A 567 -25.90 4.95 -15.52
C ALA A 567 -25.78 6.27 -14.75
N ALA A 568 -25.81 6.21 -13.42
CA ALA A 568 -25.73 7.39 -12.55
C ALA A 568 -24.44 7.42 -11.71
N SER A 569 -24.02 8.63 -11.33
CA SER A 569 -22.94 8.87 -10.38
C SER A 569 -23.24 10.16 -9.63
N PRO A 570 -22.75 10.33 -8.40
CA PRO A 570 -23.01 11.57 -7.66
C PRO A 570 -22.41 12.76 -8.41
N PRO A 571 -23.08 13.93 -8.36
CA PRO A 571 -22.57 15.12 -9.02
C PRO A 571 -21.23 15.52 -8.39
N ALA A 572 -20.20 15.70 -9.22
CA ALA A 572 -18.89 16.13 -8.76
C ALA A 572 -19.01 17.53 -8.13
N ARG A 573 -18.72 17.65 -6.84
CA ARG A 573 -18.74 18.91 -6.07
C ARG A 573 -17.50 18.99 -5.20
N VAL A 574 -17.06 20.21 -4.89
CA VAL A 574 -15.99 20.44 -3.91
C VAL A 574 -16.42 19.89 -2.56
N SER A 575 -15.56 19.11 -1.93
CA SER A 575 -15.79 18.48 -0.62
C SER A 575 -14.68 18.83 0.37
N ALA A 576 -14.97 18.77 1.67
CA ALA A 576 -13.98 19.04 2.71
C ALA A 576 -12.79 18.07 2.61
N SER A 577 -13.01 16.84 2.15
CA SER A 577 -11.94 15.86 1.95
C SER A 577 -10.98 16.27 0.85
N ASP A 578 -11.45 16.96 -0.19
CA ASP A 578 -10.56 17.45 -1.24
C ASP A 578 -9.62 18.54 -0.68
N GLY A 579 -10.12 19.37 0.23
CA GLY A 579 -9.32 20.39 0.91
C GLY A 579 -8.28 19.79 1.86
N LEU A 580 -8.66 18.78 2.64
CA LEU A 580 -7.72 18.08 3.53
C LEU A 580 -6.67 17.28 2.74
N ILE A 581 -7.06 16.63 1.65
CA ILE A 581 -6.12 15.95 0.74
C ILE A 581 -5.19 16.99 0.09
N ALA A 582 -5.70 18.15 -0.32
CA ALA A 582 -4.87 19.23 -0.87
C ALA A 582 -3.87 19.76 0.16
N ALA A 583 -4.28 19.94 1.43
CA ALA A 583 -3.39 20.34 2.51
C ALA A 583 -2.27 19.30 2.74
N MET A 584 -2.62 18.00 2.80
CA MET A 584 -1.63 16.93 2.94
C MET A 584 -0.69 16.86 1.74
N LEU A 585 -1.22 16.95 0.52
CA LEU A 585 -0.43 16.99 -0.71
C LEU A 585 0.56 18.16 -0.70
N PHE A 586 0.09 19.34 -0.28
CA PHE A 586 0.90 20.54 -0.14
C PHE A 586 2.10 20.29 0.81
N PHE A 587 1.87 19.79 2.02
CA PHE A 587 2.94 19.53 2.99
C PHE A 587 3.91 18.44 2.51
N ILE A 588 3.42 17.39 1.85
CA ILE A 588 4.27 16.33 1.27
C ILE A 588 5.16 16.91 0.18
N LEU A 589 4.57 17.65 -0.77
CA LEU A 589 5.32 18.27 -1.86
C LEU A 589 6.33 19.30 -1.35
N GLN A 590 5.97 20.09 -0.33
CA GLN A 590 6.87 21.04 0.30
C GLN A 590 8.06 20.33 0.94
N THR A 591 7.81 19.23 1.67
CA THR A 591 8.87 18.43 2.31
C THR A 591 9.78 17.81 1.27
N LEU A 592 9.23 17.22 0.20
CA LEU A 592 10.02 16.63 -0.88
C LEU A 592 10.83 17.69 -1.64
N ALA A 593 10.23 18.84 -1.95
CA ALA A 593 10.94 19.94 -2.59
C ALA A 593 12.10 20.43 -1.70
N LEU A 594 11.88 20.58 -0.39
CA LEU A 594 12.94 20.97 0.54
C LEU A 594 14.04 19.93 0.66
N LEU A 595 13.70 18.63 0.63
CA LEU A 595 14.69 17.54 0.63
C LEU A 595 15.55 17.52 -0.64
N LEU A 596 14.98 17.91 -1.78
CA LEU A 596 15.70 18.00 -3.07
C LEU A 596 16.55 19.27 -3.18
N LEU A 597 16.12 20.35 -2.53
CA LEU A 597 16.75 21.67 -2.59
C LEU A 597 17.81 21.90 -1.52
N LYS A 598 17.77 21.17 -0.39
CA LYS A 598 18.73 21.35 0.69
C LYS A 598 20.10 20.78 0.29
N ASP A 599 21.15 21.55 0.53
CA ASP A 599 22.53 21.12 0.37
C ASP A 599 23.10 20.60 1.70
N ALA A 600 24.36 20.15 1.70
CA ALA A 600 25.08 19.71 2.90
C ALA A 600 25.13 20.79 4.01
N ALA A 601 25.03 22.07 3.64
CA ALA A 601 25.00 23.21 4.55
C ALA A 601 23.62 23.49 5.20
N GLY A 602 22.58 22.73 4.84
CA GLY A 602 21.20 22.92 5.33
C GLY A 602 20.32 23.74 4.37
N ALA A 603 19.12 24.12 4.83
CA ALA A 603 18.14 24.85 4.03
C ALA A 603 18.18 26.36 4.33
N THR A 604 18.41 27.17 3.30
CA THR A 604 18.27 28.64 3.37
C THR A 604 16.80 29.09 3.24
N LEU A 605 16.50 30.35 3.58
CA LEU A 605 15.16 30.91 3.42
C LEU A 605 14.65 30.87 1.98
N ALA A 606 15.54 31.10 1.00
CA ALA A 606 15.20 30.96 -0.42
C ALA A 606 14.73 29.54 -0.75
N HIS A 607 15.40 28.50 -0.24
CA HIS A 607 14.98 27.11 -0.43
C HIS A 607 13.60 26.85 0.17
N VAL A 608 13.32 27.39 1.37
CA VAL A 608 12.01 27.26 2.01
C VAL A 608 10.93 27.98 1.20
N ALA A 609 11.19 29.20 0.73
CA ALA A 609 10.26 29.98 -0.07
C ALA A 609 9.94 29.31 -1.42
N ILE A 610 10.96 28.80 -2.11
CA ILE A 610 10.81 28.06 -3.37
C ILE A 610 10.06 26.75 -3.14
N ALA A 611 10.42 25.98 -2.10
CA ALA A 611 9.73 24.74 -1.77
C ALA A 611 8.25 24.97 -1.45
N PHE A 612 7.94 26.00 -0.65
CA PHE A 612 6.56 26.37 -0.31
C PHE A 612 5.78 26.81 -1.57
N GLY A 613 6.33 27.76 -2.34
CA GLY A 613 5.67 28.31 -3.52
C GLY A 613 5.44 27.27 -4.61
N SER A 614 6.44 26.43 -4.90
CA SER A 614 6.33 25.36 -5.89
C SER A 614 5.35 24.25 -5.47
N ALA A 615 5.36 23.85 -4.19
CA ALA A 615 4.41 22.88 -3.65
C ALA A 615 2.97 23.40 -3.70
N GLY A 616 2.76 24.67 -3.35
CA GLY A 616 1.47 25.34 -3.44
C GLY A 616 0.95 25.46 -4.87
N ALA A 617 1.80 25.91 -5.79
CA ALA A 617 1.47 26.01 -7.21
C ALA A 617 1.13 24.64 -7.82
N LEU A 618 1.94 23.62 -7.54
CA LEU A 618 1.69 22.26 -8.03
C LEU A 618 0.39 21.67 -7.44
N THR A 619 0.14 21.88 -6.14
CA THR A 619 -1.12 21.47 -5.50
C THR A 619 -2.32 22.15 -6.17
N TYR A 620 -2.25 23.46 -6.39
CA TYR A 620 -3.30 24.22 -7.10
C TYR A 620 -3.54 23.66 -8.50
N ILE A 621 -2.48 23.47 -9.31
CA ILE A 621 -2.58 22.97 -10.69
C ILE A 621 -3.21 21.57 -10.70
N LEU A 622 -2.76 20.66 -9.84
CA LEU A 622 -3.26 19.28 -9.77
C LEU A 622 -4.74 19.24 -9.36
N VAL A 623 -5.13 19.98 -8.32
CA VAL A 623 -6.53 20.05 -7.87
C VAL A 623 -7.41 20.64 -8.97
N ARG A 624 -6.97 21.73 -9.62
CA ARG A 624 -7.72 22.36 -10.72
C ARG A 624 -7.83 21.45 -11.94
N LEU A 625 -6.78 20.69 -12.26
CA LEU A 625 -6.81 19.70 -13.33
C LEU A 625 -7.82 18.59 -13.03
N VAL A 626 -7.85 18.07 -11.79
CA VAL A 626 -8.83 17.07 -11.34
C VAL A 626 -10.25 17.60 -11.43
N TYR A 627 -10.49 18.82 -10.97
CA TYR A 627 -11.81 19.47 -11.02
C TYR A 627 -12.27 19.76 -12.44
N TRP A 628 -11.38 20.20 -13.32
CA TRP A 628 -11.67 20.41 -14.73
C TRP A 628 -12.05 19.09 -15.41
N ARG A 629 -11.26 18.03 -15.20
CA ARG A 629 -11.55 16.70 -15.78
C ARG A 629 -12.84 16.09 -15.24
N SER A 630 -13.16 16.35 -13.98
CA SER A 630 -14.34 15.82 -13.31
C SER A 630 -15.58 16.71 -13.45
N LYS A 631 -15.46 17.85 -14.14
CA LYS A 631 -16.53 18.87 -14.29
C LYS A 631 -17.14 19.26 -12.94
N THR A 632 -16.30 19.45 -11.94
CA THR A 632 -16.71 19.71 -10.56
C THR A 632 -17.44 21.06 -10.46
N ALA A 633 -18.61 21.04 -9.81
CA ALA A 633 -19.36 22.25 -9.50
C ALA A 633 -18.86 22.91 -8.21
N GLY A 634 -19.00 24.24 -8.11
CA GLY A 634 -18.61 25.00 -6.91
C GLY A 634 -17.09 25.23 -6.77
N VAL A 635 -16.33 25.15 -7.87
CA VAL A 635 -14.88 25.41 -7.85
C VAL A 635 -14.61 26.84 -7.38
N PRO A 636 -13.69 27.06 -6.42
CA PRO A 636 -13.35 28.39 -5.92
C PRO A 636 -12.85 29.30 -7.05
N ARG A 637 -13.36 30.53 -7.06
CA ARG A 637 -13.00 31.54 -8.07
C ARG A 637 -11.97 32.51 -7.52
N ILE A 638 -10.87 32.66 -8.26
CA ILE A 638 -9.92 33.76 -8.18
C ILE A 638 -10.30 34.70 -9.34
N GLY A 639 -11.42 35.41 -9.20
CA GLY A 639 -11.98 36.27 -10.26
C GLY A 639 -11.98 37.74 -9.86
N PRO A 640 -12.16 38.67 -10.82
CA PRO A 640 -12.19 40.10 -10.54
C PRO A 640 -13.28 40.36 -9.52
N ALA A 641 -12.83 40.80 -8.37
CA ALA A 641 -13.68 40.88 -7.21
C ALA A 641 -14.26 42.29 -7.23
N GLY A 642 -15.59 42.41 -7.29
CA GLY A 642 -16.23 43.71 -7.14
C GLY A 642 -15.75 44.43 -5.87
N ARG A 643 -15.97 45.75 -5.76
CA ARG A 643 -15.50 46.59 -4.63
C ARG A 643 -15.70 45.97 -3.24
N GLN A 644 -16.70 45.10 -3.10
CA GLN A 644 -16.97 44.32 -1.89
C GLN A 644 -15.80 43.44 -1.42
N ALA A 645 -15.04 42.80 -2.29
CA ALA A 645 -13.94 41.93 -1.87
C ALA A 645 -12.74 42.73 -1.34
N TRP A 646 -12.40 43.85 -1.98
CA TRP A 646 -11.41 44.79 -1.46
C TRP A 646 -11.83 45.34 -0.10
N ARG A 647 -13.08 45.82 0.01
CA ARG A 647 -13.62 46.35 1.27
C ARG A 647 -13.62 45.32 2.40
N ARG A 648 -14.08 44.09 2.12
CA ARG A 648 -14.13 43.02 3.13
C ARG A 648 -12.74 42.48 3.46
N GLY A 649 -11.84 42.40 2.47
CA GLY A 649 -10.44 42.02 2.67
C GLY A 649 -9.69 43.02 3.54
N ALA A 650 -9.79 44.33 3.24
CA ALA A 650 -9.18 45.39 4.02
C ALA A 650 -9.75 45.46 5.46
N ALA A 651 -11.08 45.34 5.62
CA ALA A 651 -11.68 45.29 6.95
C ALA A 651 -11.24 44.06 7.75
N GLY A 652 -11.10 42.90 7.08
CA GLY A 652 -10.57 41.69 7.68
C GLY A 652 -9.09 41.82 8.08
N ALA A 653 -8.27 42.41 7.21
CA ALA A 653 -6.86 42.70 7.48
C ALA A 653 -6.70 43.60 8.71
N LEU A 654 -7.46 44.71 8.77
CA LEU A 654 -7.40 45.65 9.88
C LEU A 654 -7.75 44.98 11.21
N LEU A 655 -8.87 44.26 11.27
CA LEU A 655 -9.32 43.58 12.49
C LEU A 655 -8.31 42.51 12.96
N ALA A 656 -7.83 41.68 12.02
CA ALA A 656 -6.84 40.66 12.34
C ALA A 656 -5.50 41.27 12.77
N ALA A 657 -5.05 42.34 12.11
CA ALA A 657 -3.81 43.04 12.42
C ALA A 657 -3.86 43.68 13.82
N LEU A 658 -4.94 44.41 14.15
CA LEU A 658 -5.11 45.01 15.47
C LEU A 658 -5.06 43.95 16.58
N PHE A 659 -5.75 42.82 16.39
CA PHE A 659 -5.71 41.72 17.34
C PHE A 659 -4.30 41.10 17.45
N GLY A 660 -3.65 40.83 16.32
CA GLY A 660 -2.32 40.21 16.30
C GLY A 660 -1.23 41.09 16.92
N ILE A 661 -1.28 42.40 16.68
CA ILE A 661 -0.36 43.37 17.29
C ILE A 661 -0.60 43.44 18.81
N GLY A 662 -1.86 43.54 19.24
CA GLY A 662 -2.20 43.53 20.67
C GLY A 662 -1.76 42.25 21.37
N TYR A 663 -1.97 41.09 20.73
CA TYR A 663 -1.50 39.81 21.23
C TYR A 663 0.02 39.74 21.32
N LEU A 664 0.75 40.21 20.30
CA LEU A 664 2.22 40.24 20.31
C LEU A 664 2.74 41.12 21.46
N ALA A 665 2.12 42.28 21.68
CA ALA A 665 2.46 43.17 22.79
C ALA A 665 2.24 42.51 24.16
N ILE A 666 1.14 41.76 24.33
CA ILE A 666 0.87 40.99 25.56
C ILE A 666 1.92 39.89 25.77
N VAL A 667 2.22 39.11 24.73
CA VAL A 667 3.21 38.02 24.78
C VAL A 667 4.59 38.56 25.17
N GLN A 668 5.00 39.69 24.57
CA GLN A 668 6.25 40.37 24.91
C GLN A 668 6.25 40.90 26.36
N ALA A 669 5.16 41.52 26.80
CA ALA A 669 5.01 42.03 28.17
C ALA A 669 5.06 40.91 29.23
N CYS A 670 4.57 39.70 28.90
CA CYS A 670 4.65 38.52 29.75
C CYS A 670 6.04 37.86 29.77
N GLY A 671 7.06 38.45 29.12
CA GLY A 671 8.42 37.91 29.08
C GLY A 671 8.58 36.67 28.18
N TRP A 672 7.56 36.32 27.39
CA TRP A 672 7.66 35.24 26.42
C TRP A 672 8.28 35.83 25.16
N SER A 673 9.51 35.44 24.81
CA SER A 673 10.11 35.92 23.57
C SER A 673 9.38 35.27 22.39
N PRO A 674 8.61 36.02 21.56
CA PRO A 674 8.23 35.48 20.26
C PRO A 674 9.51 35.11 19.52
N VAL A 675 9.51 33.99 18.78
CA VAL A 675 10.59 33.69 17.85
C VAL A 675 10.71 34.90 16.94
N ARG A 676 11.75 35.72 17.15
CA ARG A 676 12.03 36.86 16.27
C ARG A 676 12.22 36.26 14.88
N ALA A 677 11.59 36.85 13.86
CA ALA A 677 11.95 36.52 12.49
C ALA A 677 13.50 36.58 12.41
N PRO A 678 14.16 35.67 11.67
CA PRO A 678 15.63 35.60 11.58
C PRO A 678 16.24 36.80 10.81
N LEU A 679 15.63 37.98 10.95
CA LEU A 679 15.94 39.26 10.36
C LEU A 679 16.86 40.11 11.23
N SER A 680 17.44 39.57 12.31
CA SER A 680 18.48 40.27 13.07
C SER A 680 19.80 40.46 12.28
N ALA A 681 19.82 40.15 10.98
CA ALA A 681 20.87 40.54 10.06
C ALA A 681 20.28 41.23 8.81
N GLY A 682 20.53 42.53 8.73
CA GLY A 682 20.23 43.54 7.69
C GLY A 682 19.92 43.14 6.25
N ALA A 683 19.14 44.02 5.60
CA ALA A 683 19.21 44.43 4.20
C ALA A 683 19.91 43.46 3.22
N GLY A 684 19.16 42.51 2.67
CA GLY A 684 19.64 41.58 1.64
C GLY A 684 18.51 40.80 0.95
N TRP A 685 18.87 39.85 0.07
CA TRP A 685 17.91 39.02 -0.67
C TRP A 685 16.99 38.17 0.22
N ASP A 686 17.40 37.84 1.45
CA ASP A 686 16.57 37.10 2.41
C ASP A 686 15.30 37.86 2.80
N GLY A 687 15.36 39.19 2.92
CA GLY A 687 14.17 40.02 3.16
C GLY A 687 13.17 39.96 2.00
N VAL A 688 13.66 39.90 0.77
CA VAL A 688 12.83 39.75 -0.45
C VAL A 688 12.17 38.37 -0.48
N TRP A 689 12.92 37.30 -0.18
CA TRP A 689 12.37 35.95 -0.08
C TRP A 689 11.35 35.82 1.04
N LEU A 690 11.58 36.45 2.19
CA LEU A 690 10.62 36.46 3.30
C LEU A 690 9.33 37.17 2.89
N ALA A 691 9.43 38.38 2.33
CA ALA A 691 8.27 39.15 1.89
C ALA A 691 7.48 38.43 0.78
N GLY A 692 8.18 37.82 -0.19
CA GLY A 692 7.55 37.01 -1.24
C GLY A 692 6.82 35.79 -0.67
N LEU A 693 7.42 35.11 0.32
CA LEU A 693 6.78 34.00 1.02
C LEU A 693 5.55 34.45 1.81
N THR A 694 5.67 35.46 2.68
CA THR A 694 4.63 35.83 3.64
C THR A 694 3.51 36.67 3.04
N LEU A 695 3.81 37.51 2.04
CA LEU A 695 2.81 38.44 1.46
C LEU A 695 2.17 37.91 0.18
N LEU A 696 2.80 36.96 -0.51
CA LEU A 696 2.28 36.40 -1.76
C LEU A 696 2.05 34.90 -1.67
N ALA A 697 3.09 34.09 -1.46
CA ALA A 697 2.98 32.64 -1.57
C ALA A 697 2.03 32.05 -0.51
N ALA A 698 2.20 32.42 0.77
CA ALA A 698 1.35 31.93 1.85
C ALA A 698 -0.13 32.34 1.67
N PRO A 699 -0.49 33.62 1.48
CA PRO A 699 -1.88 34.01 1.22
C PRO A 699 -2.50 33.32 -0.01
N LEU A 700 -1.76 33.17 -1.11
CA LEU A 700 -2.29 32.52 -2.30
C LEU A 700 -2.56 31.03 -2.10
N CYS A 701 -1.59 30.31 -1.52
CA CYS A 701 -1.66 28.86 -1.39
C CYS A 701 -2.60 28.45 -0.25
N GLU A 702 -2.48 29.09 0.90
CA GLU A 702 -3.25 28.74 2.09
C GLU A 702 -4.72 29.13 1.93
N GLU A 703 -5.05 30.32 1.41
CA GLU A 703 -6.45 30.70 1.25
C GLU A 703 -7.17 29.86 0.19
N PHE A 704 -6.46 29.40 -0.84
CA PHE A 704 -7.00 28.41 -1.77
C PHE A 704 -7.40 27.12 -1.05
N ILE A 705 -6.50 26.56 -0.23
CA ILE A 705 -6.73 25.29 0.48
C ILE A 705 -7.80 25.46 1.58
N PHE A 706 -7.60 26.39 2.50
CA PHE A 706 -8.42 26.51 3.69
C PHE A 706 -9.79 27.14 3.43
N ARG A 707 -9.87 28.20 2.59
CA ARG A 707 -11.14 28.92 2.36
C ARG A 707 -11.85 28.37 1.14
N GLY A 708 -11.09 28.15 0.06
CA GLY A 708 -11.62 27.57 -1.17
C GLY A 708 -12.11 26.13 -0.98
N LEU A 709 -11.28 25.25 -0.43
CA LEU A 709 -11.57 23.81 -0.39
C LEU A 709 -12.14 23.35 0.96
N ILE A 710 -11.46 23.62 2.07
CA ILE A 710 -11.88 23.12 3.40
C ILE A 710 -13.18 23.81 3.85
N GLN A 711 -13.20 25.15 3.99
CA GLN A 711 -14.41 25.89 4.38
C GLN A 711 -15.53 25.71 3.35
N GLY A 712 -15.22 25.83 2.05
CA GLY A 712 -16.19 25.60 0.97
C GLY A 712 -16.82 24.21 1.03
N GLY A 713 -16.01 23.19 1.30
CA GLY A 713 -16.47 21.81 1.49
C GLY A 713 -17.29 21.60 2.75
N LEU A 714 -16.89 22.19 3.88
CA LEU A 714 -17.64 22.15 5.15
C LEU A 714 -19.02 22.82 5.01
N ARG A 715 -19.09 23.92 4.25
CA ARG A 715 -20.33 24.68 4.01
C ARG A 715 -21.43 23.86 3.33
N ARG A 716 -21.07 22.72 2.72
CA ARG A 716 -22.01 21.76 2.12
C ARG A 716 -22.93 21.10 3.14
N SER A 717 -22.46 20.90 4.38
CA SER A 717 -23.24 20.23 5.43
C SER A 717 -23.35 21.01 6.71
N LEU A 718 -22.61 22.11 6.84
CA LEU A 718 -22.65 22.96 8.02
C LEU A 718 -23.12 24.39 7.67
N PRO A 719 -23.80 25.08 8.60
CA PRO A 719 -24.07 26.50 8.48
C PRO A 719 -22.77 27.31 8.43
N ALA A 720 -22.85 28.53 7.88
CA ALA A 720 -21.68 29.36 7.59
C ALA A 720 -20.76 29.58 8.80
N TRP A 721 -21.33 29.87 9.98
CA TRP A 721 -20.56 30.14 11.19
C TRP A 721 -19.75 28.92 11.65
N GLN A 722 -20.31 27.70 11.53
CA GLN A 722 -19.59 26.46 11.86
C GLN A 722 -18.49 26.17 10.85
N ALA A 723 -18.75 26.36 9.55
CA ALA A 723 -17.75 26.16 8.51
C ALA A 723 -16.58 27.15 8.64
N ILE A 724 -16.86 28.41 8.99
CA ILE A 724 -15.84 29.44 9.27
C ILE A 724 -15.06 29.07 10.53
N GLY A 725 -15.74 28.75 11.63
CA GLY A 725 -15.09 28.43 12.90
C GLY A 725 -14.19 27.19 12.83
N ILE A 726 -14.70 26.09 12.25
CA ILE A 726 -13.93 24.85 12.07
C ILE A 726 -12.80 25.06 11.05
N GLY A 727 -13.05 25.77 9.95
CA GLY A 727 -12.02 26.10 8.97
C GLY A 727 -10.89 26.94 9.58
N ALA A 728 -11.23 27.94 10.41
CA ALA A 728 -10.27 28.75 11.16
C ALA A 728 -9.49 27.93 12.19
N ALA A 729 -10.14 26.99 12.89
CA ALA A 729 -9.47 26.12 13.85
C ALA A 729 -8.48 25.15 13.18
N ILE A 730 -8.86 24.54 12.05
CA ILE A 730 -7.96 23.69 11.25
C ILE A 730 -6.81 24.52 10.66
N PHE A 731 -7.06 25.78 10.30
CA PHE A 731 -6.01 26.69 9.87
C PHE A 731 -5.03 27.03 11.00
N ALA A 732 -5.54 27.39 12.17
CA ALA A 732 -4.72 27.74 13.33
C ALA A 732 -3.86 26.58 13.83
N ILE A 733 -4.42 25.36 13.91
CA ILE A 733 -3.73 24.23 14.53
C ILE A 733 -2.47 23.81 13.76
N VAL A 734 -2.38 24.04 12.44
CA VAL A 734 -1.16 23.70 11.67
C VAL A 734 -0.03 24.71 11.85
N HIS A 735 -0.23 25.78 12.62
CA HIS A 735 0.76 26.81 12.91
C HIS A 735 1.47 26.56 14.26
N PRO A 736 2.63 27.19 14.50
CA PRO A 736 3.31 27.12 15.80
C PRO A 736 2.38 27.50 16.97
N PRO A 737 2.51 26.87 18.15
CA PRO A 737 1.62 27.10 19.30
C PRO A 737 1.39 28.57 19.64
N VAL A 738 2.46 29.36 19.63
CA VAL A 738 2.42 30.79 19.98
C VAL A 738 1.58 31.60 19.00
N SER A 739 1.48 31.20 17.72
CA SER A 739 0.70 31.92 16.71
C SER A 739 -0.70 31.35 16.49
N MET A 740 -1.08 30.23 17.12
CA MET A 740 -2.39 29.61 16.91
C MET A 740 -3.57 30.57 17.18
N LEU A 741 -3.55 31.32 18.28
CA LEU A 741 -4.63 32.24 18.62
C LEU A 741 -4.79 33.40 17.64
N PRO A 742 -3.75 34.20 17.31
CA PRO A 742 -3.91 35.28 16.34
C PRO A 742 -4.20 34.76 14.93
N VAL A 743 -3.64 33.60 14.54
CA VAL A 743 -3.96 32.95 13.26
C VAL A 743 -5.39 32.43 13.22
N PHE A 744 -5.95 31.99 14.36
CA PHE A 744 -7.37 31.63 14.46
C PHE A 744 -8.27 32.83 14.19
N VAL A 745 -7.96 34.00 14.77
CA VAL A 745 -8.71 35.25 14.51
C VAL A 745 -8.59 35.68 13.06
N LEU A 746 -7.38 35.62 12.48
CA LEU A 746 -7.20 35.80 11.02
C LEU A 746 -8.08 34.80 10.23
N GLY A 747 -8.10 33.55 10.68
CA GLY A 747 -9.00 32.47 10.28
C GLY A 747 -10.45 32.94 10.10
N LEU A 748 -11.01 33.46 11.19
CA LEU A 748 -12.38 33.96 11.25
C LEU A 748 -12.60 35.16 10.33
N CYS A 749 -11.68 36.13 10.32
CA CYS A 749 -11.75 37.31 9.46
C CYS A 749 -11.74 36.95 7.97
N ALA A 750 -10.77 36.13 7.54
CA ALA A 750 -10.66 35.63 6.17
C ALA A 750 -11.89 34.81 5.79
N GLY A 751 -12.35 33.91 6.66
CA GLY A 751 -13.54 33.09 6.41
C GLY A 751 -14.83 33.90 6.26
N ALA A 752 -15.02 34.92 7.09
CA ALA A 752 -16.15 35.85 6.98
C ALA A 752 -16.06 36.75 5.74
N ALA A 753 -14.85 37.17 5.36
CA ALA A 753 -14.61 37.92 4.13
C ALA A 753 -14.93 37.07 2.89
N TYR A 754 -14.55 35.79 2.89
CA TYR A 754 -14.87 34.83 1.83
C TYR A 754 -16.38 34.59 1.70
N GLU A 755 -17.07 34.29 2.81
CA GLU A 755 -18.52 33.99 2.76
C GLU A 755 -19.33 35.16 2.22
N ARG A 756 -18.96 36.40 2.57
CA ARG A 756 -19.67 37.60 2.11
C ARG A 756 -19.27 38.10 0.72
N SER A 757 -18.07 37.78 0.24
CA SER A 757 -17.59 38.27 -1.07
C SER A 757 -17.70 37.22 -2.18
N ARG A 758 -17.80 35.93 -1.83
CA ARG A 758 -17.76 34.78 -2.75
C ARG A 758 -16.52 34.76 -3.66
N SER A 759 -15.44 35.44 -3.25
CA SER A 759 -14.17 35.53 -3.99
C SER A 759 -13.01 35.21 -3.07
N LEU A 760 -12.03 34.44 -3.58
CA LEU A 760 -10.80 34.16 -2.85
C LEU A 760 -9.89 35.40 -2.71
N LEU A 761 -10.10 36.45 -3.49
CA LEU A 761 -9.31 37.67 -3.36
C LEU A 761 -9.50 38.34 -1.99
N ALA A 762 -10.71 38.34 -1.44
CA ALA A 762 -10.98 38.98 -0.14
C ALA A 762 -10.19 38.35 1.03
N PRO A 763 -10.21 37.01 1.23
CA PRO A 763 -9.38 36.39 2.26
C PRO A 763 -7.87 36.51 1.96
N MET A 764 -7.44 36.44 0.69
CA MET A 764 -6.03 36.66 0.33
C MET A 764 -5.53 38.04 0.75
N LEU A 765 -6.34 39.09 0.52
CA LEU A 765 -6.02 40.46 0.96
C LEU A 765 -6.03 40.58 2.49
N ALA A 766 -6.99 39.95 3.16
CA ALA A 766 -7.04 39.94 4.64
C ALA A 766 -5.78 39.32 5.25
N HIS A 767 -5.35 38.18 4.69
CA HIS A 767 -4.17 37.45 5.11
C HIS A 767 -2.88 38.21 4.79
N ALA A 768 -2.69 38.68 3.55
CA ALA A 768 -1.53 39.47 3.17
C ALA A 768 -1.40 40.74 4.02
N GLY A 769 -2.51 41.43 4.29
CA GLY A 769 -2.52 42.64 5.14
C GLY A 769 -2.17 42.35 6.59
N TYR A 770 -2.68 41.25 7.17
CA TYR A 770 -2.26 40.79 8.50
C TYR A 770 -0.76 40.46 8.55
N ASN A 771 -0.26 39.68 7.58
CA ASN A 771 1.16 39.31 7.54
C ASN A 771 2.06 40.54 7.37
N ALA A 772 1.67 41.51 6.55
CA ALA A 772 2.39 42.77 6.39
C ALA A 772 2.48 43.56 7.71
N ALA A 773 1.37 43.65 8.45
CA ALA A 773 1.34 44.35 9.73
C ALA A 773 2.23 43.68 10.78
N ILE A 774 2.15 42.35 10.92
CA ILE A 774 2.99 41.60 11.87
C ILE A 774 4.45 41.66 11.49
N LEU A 775 4.78 41.52 10.20
CA LEU A 775 6.16 41.64 9.71
C LEU A 775 6.73 43.03 9.97
N ALA A 776 5.94 44.09 9.73
CA ALA A 776 6.35 45.45 10.05
C ALA A 776 6.65 45.62 11.54
N VAL A 777 5.76 45.17 12.43
CA VAL A 777 6.02 45.26 13.88
C VAL A 777 7.27 44.49 14.29
N GLN A 778 7.53 43.32 13.71
CA GLN A 778 8.74 42.54 14.03
C GLN A 778 10.04 43.13 13.45
N LEU A 779 9.95 43.99 12.43
CA LEU A 779 11.11 44.68 11.86
C LEU A 779 11.46 45.97 12.62
N TYR A 780 10.48 46.60 13.26
CA TYR A 780 10.64 47.89 13.96
C TYR A 780 10.62 47.81 15.49
N ALA A 781 10.42 46.62 16.08
CA ALA A 781 10.48 46.33 17.52
C ALA A 781 11.73 45.52 17.87
#